data_AF-A0A1L9RRF4-F1
#
_entry.id   AF-A0A1L9RRF4-F1
#
_cell.length_a   1.000
_cell.length_b   1.000
_cell.length_c   1.000
_cell.angle_alpha   90.00
_cell.angle_beta   90.00
_cell.angle_gamma   90.00
#
_symmetry.space_group_name_H-M   'P 1'
#
loop_
_entity.id
_entity.type
_entity.pdbx_description
1 polymer ?
#
loop_
_entity_poly.entity_id
_entity_poly.type
_entity_poly.pdbx_seq_one_letter_code
_entity_poly.pdbx_strand_id
1 'polypeptide(L)'
;MGTPLVGTVIITGGNGSLGSEIAVAIAKTQPFAHILLATRDIRSDSVKDVTERIRLIGPRSIEVVRVDLSSFNSVVSFSQNTVDRVRCKDIPPVTVLINSAAMASYVSDDVTPDGYDPVYQTNCLAPFLLTVSLLEAFRAGDGTANGGTRVINIGCSAMSSGSLDYFDRNPGLASGTPLSAKEGNMRFGSSKLLMSAAMYALRRSLVRTGSISLNIYTLDPGGMTGESHLTTTTAPLSVRMAQQTRSGLRPVLRMFSKSAINKTKVPAKVIAKVAFQNETVENWGRERYYILDNEYEAGSVISTLRDPPQMEALLQKMMRQVEVGVKGMGFQPRSQPALRRRRQLLQRLFLIGGISLLLLVLIFPSWRAAILPTLSLGLLSSSDDLSLETVRHYDLSQVQGSAKGWEREERVLMCTPLRDASSHLPMFFSHLRNLTYPHHLIDLAFLVSDSKDDTMGMLTRMLEELQTDPDHTMSFGEISVIQKDFGQKVTQDVESRHGFAAQAGRRKLMAQARNWLLSATLRPAHSWVYWRDADVETAPFTILEDLMRHDKDVVVPNVWRPLPDWLGGEQPYDLNSWQESETALALAETLDEDAVIVEGYAEYATWRPHLAYLRDPYGDPDMEMELDGVGGVSILAKARVFRAGVHFPAFSFEKHAETEGFGKMARRMGFSVIGLPHYTIWHLYEPSVDDLRHMEEMEQERLAREKEEKEQAERAERVDTLFKDSKSEWEVDDAVVKYSMEEEKKESLAKDGLKGSEEGPAATPAKESVAAAPGV
;
A
#
# COMPACT_ATOMS: atom_id res chain seq x y z
N MET A 1 -12.50 16.38 25.94
CA MET A 1 -12.41 15.81 24.57
C MET A 1 -13.01 16.81 23.61
N GLY A 2 -12.25 17.28 22.60
CA GLY A 2 -12.79 18.18 21.58
C GLY A 2 -13.60 17.39 20.55
N THR A 3 -14.73 17.95 20.10
CA THR A 3 -15.53 17.34 19.02
C THR A 3 -14.70 17.25 17.74
N PRO A 4 -14.61 16.09 17.08
CA PRO A 4 -13.78 15.90 15.88
C PRO A 4 -14.32 16.70 14.69
N LEU A 5 -13.42 17.06 13.77
CA LEU A 5 -13.80 17.72 12.52
C LEU A 5 -14.52 16.73 11.59
N VAL A 6 -15.56 17.19 10.89
CA VAL A 6 -16.51 16.34 10.13
C VAL A 6 -16.16 16.29 8.64
N GLY A 7 -15.41 17.27 8.13
CA GLY A 7 -15.04 17.32 6.72
C GLY A 7 -14.26 18.59 6.36
N THR A 8 -13.63 18.55 5.20
CA THR A 8 -12.83 19.65 4.65
C THR A 8 -13.58 20.39 3.54
N VAL A 9 -13.58 21.71 3.62
CA VAL A 9 -14.17 22.64 2.66
C VAL A 9 -13.06 23.42 1.97
N ILE A 10 -12.92 23.24 0.66
CA ILE A 10 -11.95 23.99 -0.15
C ILE A 10 -12.66 25.14 -0.85
N ILE A 11 -12.16 26.36 -0.68
CA ILE A 11 -12.70 27.56 -1.33
C ILE A 11 -11.59 28.22 -2.15
N THR A 12 -11.69 28.13 -3.48
CA THR A 12 -10.79 28.87 -4.38
C THR A 12 -11.15 30.34 -4.42
N GLY A 13 -10.14 31.22 -4.45
CA GLY A 13 -10.37 32.66 -4.37
C GLY A 13 -10.94 33.07 -3.01
N GLY A 14 -10.53 32.38 -1.94
CA GLY A 14 -11.05 32.58 -0.58
C GLY A 14 -10.82 33.99 0.00
N ASN A 15 -9.93 34.78 -0.58
CA ASN A 15 -9.71 36.19 -0.24
C ASN A 15 -10.44 37.19 -1.16
N GLY A 16 -11.22 36.70 -2.12
CA GLY A 16 -12.06 37.51 -3.00
C GLY A 16 -13.34 37.98 -2.32
N SER A 17 -14.04 38.92 -2.96
CA SER A 17 -15.25 39.55 -2.40
C SER A 17 -16.40 38.57 -2.09
N LEU A 18 -16.58 37.55 -2.93
CA LEU A 18 -17.57 36.48 -2.70
C LEU A 18 -17.00 35.33 -1.86
N GLY A 19 -15.80 34.84 -2.21
CA GLY A 19 -15.15 33.71 -1.52
C GLY A 19 -14.95 33.93 -0.02
N SER A 20 -14.58 35.15 0.38
CA SER A 20 -14.43 35.51 1.80
C SER A 20 -15.75 35.49 2.57
N GLU A 21 -16.84 35.98 1.97
CA GLU A 21 -18.16 35.91 2.61
C GLU A 21 -18.71 34.48 2.66
N ILE A 22 -18.40 33.63 1.67
CA ILE A 22 -18.74 32.20 1.72
C ILE A 22 -18.01 31.55 2.89
N ALA A 23 -16.70 31.78 3.02
CA ALA A 23 -15.91 31.25 4.13
C ALA A 23 -16.46 31.68 5.49
N VAL A 24 -16.83 32.96 5.63
CA VAL A 24 -17.47 33.50 6.84
C VAL A 24 -18.85 32.88 7.08
N ALA A 25 -19.66 32.65 6.05
CA ALA A 25 -20.98 32.04 6.18
C ALA A 25 -20.90 30.56 6.60
N ILE A 26 -19.96 29.80 6.02
CA ILE A 26 -19.67 28.41 6.40
C ILE A 26 -19.12 28.38 7.82
N ALA A 27 -18.16 29.24 8.15
CA ALA A 27 -17.63 29.37 9.50
C ALA A 27 -18.68 29.73 10.56
N LYS A 28 -19.84 30.33 10.20
CA LYS A 28 -20.95 30.55 11.15
C LYS A 28 -21.83 29.32 11.34
N THR A 29 -22.05 28.57 10.28
CA THR A 29 -23.05 27.50 10.23
C THR A 29 -22.46 26.11 10.50
N GLN A 30 -21.16 25.92 10.24
CA GLN A 30 -20.46 24.64 10.33
C GLN A 30 -19.22 24.74 11.25
N PRO A 31 -19.39 24.55 12.57
CA PRO A 31 -18.28 24.64 13.55
C PRO A 31 -17.20 23.60 13.43
N PHE A 32 -17.54 22.43 12.90
CA PHE A 32 -16.62 21.30 12.82
C PHE A 32 -16.08 21.07 11.41
N ALA A 33 -16.23 22.06 10.51
CA ALA A 33 -15.61 22.01 9.19
C ALA A 33 -14.17 22.54 9.24
N HIS A 34 -13.26 21.85 8.55
CA HIS A 34 -11.92 22.36 8.25
C HIS A 34 -12.00 23.23 6.98
N ILE A 35 -11.73 24.53 7.10
CA ILE A 35 -11.82 25.47 5.98
C ILE A 35 -10.43 25.68 5.38
N LEU A 36 -10.23 25.21 4.15
CA LEU A 36 -9.05 25.48 3.33
C LEU A 36 -9.33 26.65 2.37
N LEU A 37 -8.76 27.82 2.69
CA LEU A 37 -8.81 29.00 1.84
C LEU A 37 -7.68 28.96 0.80
N ALA A 38 -8.01 28.56 -0.42
CA ALA A 38 -7.07 28.55 -1.53
C ALA A 38 -6.99 29.94 -2.19
N THR A 39 -5.82 30.58 -2.13
CA THR A 39 -5.59 31.92 -2.67
C THR A 39 -4.27 32.01 -3.42
N ARG A 40 -4.16 32.91 -4.41
CA ARG A 40 -2.92 33.10 -5.16
C ARG A 40 -1.83 33.79 -4.32
N ASP A 41 -2.22 34.75 -3.50
CA ASP A 41 -1.31 35.46 -2.60
C ASP A 41 -1.78 35.40 -1.13
N ILE A 42 -1.16 34.48 -0.40
CA ILE A 42 -1.42 34.23 1.03
C ILE A 42 -1.02 35.39 1.93
N ARG A 43 -0.24 36.37 1.44
CA ARG A 43 0.25 37.51 2.23
C ARG A 43 -0.61 38.77 2.07
N SER A 44 -1.60 38.72 1.20
CA SER A 44 -2.50 39.86 0.95
C SER A 44 -3.29 40.26 2.21
N ASP A 45 -3.55 41.56 2.38
CA ASP A 45 -4.29 42.05 3.54
C ASP A 45 -5.74 41.53 3.59
N SER A 46 -6.32 41.19 2.43
CA SER A 46 -7.63 40.53 2.35
C SER A 46 -7.65 39.14 2.97
N VAL A 47 -6.52 38.40 2.94
CA VAL A 47 -6.39 37.12 3.66
C VAL A 47 -6.40 37.34 5.17
N LYS A 48 -5.73 38.40 5.64
CA LYS A 48 -5.72 38.75 7.08
C LYS A 48 -7.13 39.12 7.54
N ASP A 49 -7.82 40.00 6.80
CA ASP A 49 -9.20 40.41 7.10
C ASP A 49 -10.15 39.22 7.22
N VAL A 50 -10.18 38.31 6.23
CA VAL A 50 -11.09 37.16 6.28
C VAL A 50 -10.75 36.22 7.43
N THR A 51 -9.46 36.00 7.70
CA THR A 51 -9.02 35.11 8.78
C THR A 51 -9.38 35.68 10.16
N GLU A 52 -9.19 36.99 10.36
CA GLU A 52 -9.60 37.69 11.59
C GLU A 52 -11.11 37.64 11.78
N ARG A 53 -11.89 37.94 10.73
CA ARG A 53 -13.35 37.85 10.77
C ARG A 53 -13.85 36.44 11.10
N ILE A 54 -13.16 35.39 10.64
CA ILE A 54 -13.49 34.00 10.97
C ILE A 54 -13.14 33.68 12.42
N ARG A 55 -11.98 34.14 12.91
CA ARG A 55 -11.57 33.98 14.31
C ARG A 55 -12.52 34.68 15.28
N LEU A 56 -13.10 35.82 14.91
CA LEU A 56 -14.11 36.53 15.71
C LEU A 56 -15.43 35.76 15.89
N ILE A 57 -15.72 34.78 15.04
CA ILE A 57 -16.91 33.91 15.20
C ILE A 57 -16.70 32.89 16.32
N GLY A 58 -15.44 32.53 16.63
CA GLY A 58 -15.08 31.54 17.64
C GLY A 58 -13.94 30.62 17.16
N PRO A 59 -13.63 29.55 17.92
CA PRO A 59 -12.62 28.58 17.52
C PRO A 59 -13.09 27.84 16.26
N ARG A 60 -12.43 28.09 15.12
CA ARG A 60 -12.69 27.44 13.83
C ARG A 60 -11.38 26.90 13.27
N SER A 61 -11.45 25.72 12.64
CA SER A 61 -10.30 25.15 11.94
C SER A 61 -10.19 25.79 10.57
N ILE A 62 -9.21 26.67 10.40
CA ILE A 62 -8.98 27.44 9.17
C ILE A 62 -7.51 27.39 8.80
N GLU A 63 -7.24 27.11 7.53
CA GLU A 63 -5.91 27.13 6.95
C GLU A 63 -5.96 27.86 5.60
N VAL A 64 -4.91 28.65 5.32
CA VAL A 64 -4.76 29.37 4.05
C VAL A 64 -3.66 28.71 3.24
N VAL A 65 -3.98 28.30 2.01
CA VAL A 65 -3.06 27.59 1.13
C VAL A 65 -2.87 28.36 -0.17
N ARG A 66 -1.64 28.34 -0.68
CA ARG A 66 -1.31 28.98 -1.97
C ARG A 66 -1.76 28.09 -3.13
N VAL A 67 -2.62 28.62 -3.99
CA VAL A 67 -3.01 27.99 -5.25
C VAL A 67 -3.12 29.06 -6.33
N ASP A 68 -2.34 28.90 -7.40
CA ASP A 68 -2.41 29.75 -8.58
C ASP A 68 -3.12 29.04 -9.73
N LEU A 69 -4.35 29.45 -10.04
CA LEU A 69 -5.16 28.81 -11.07
C LEU A 69 -4.71 29.14 -12.49
N SER A 70 -3.78 30.09 -12.68
CA SER A 70 -3.12 30.30 -13.98
C SER A 70 -1.92 29.38 -14.20
N SER A 71 -1.69 28.37 -13.34
CA SER A 71 -0.63 27.38 -13.50
C SER A 71 -1.12 25.97 -13.16
N PHE A 72 -1.10 25.05 -14.12
CA PHE A 72 -1.47 23.65 -13.87
C PHE A 72 -0.57 22.98 -12.84
N ASN A 73 0.72 23.32 -12.81
CA ASN A 73 1.66 22.79 -11.82
C ASN A 73 1.23 23.17 -10.40
N SER A 74 0.78 24.42 -10.21
CA SER A 74 0.27 24.86 -8.92
C SER A 74 -1.00 24.11 -8.52
N VAL A 75 -1.88 23.81 -9.48
CA VAL A 75 -3.14 23.07 -9.24
C VAL A 75 -2.85 21.61 -8.88
N VAL A 76 -2.00 20.93 -9.65
CA VAL A 76 -1.62 19.53 -9.41
C VAL A 76 -0.88 19.39 -8.09
N SER A 77 0.11 20.25 -7.83
CA SER A 77 0.87 20.23 -6.57
C SER A 77 -0.03 20.42 -5.34
N PHE A 78 -0.99 21.34 -5.43
CA PHE A 78 -1.97 21.56 -4.36
C PHE A 78 -2.89 20.35 -4.17
N SER A 79 -3.37 19.78 -5.27
CA SER A 79 -4.30 18.64 -5.24
C SER A 79 -3.62 17.40 -4.65
N GLN A 80 -2.42 17.07 -5.11
CA GLN A 80 -1.61 15.96 -4.59
C GLN A 80 -1.33 16.14 -3.10
N ASN A 81 -0.89 17.33 -2.68
CA ASN A 81 -0.66 17.61 -1.27
C ASN A 81 -1.94 17.46 -0.44
N THR A 82 -3.09 17.88 -0.97
CA THR A 82 -4.38 17.73 -0.30
C THR A 82 -4.79 16.26 -0.19
N VAL A 83 -4.65 15.49 -1.27
CA VAL A 83 -4.93 14.04 -1.28
C VAL A 83 -4.04 13.30 -0.28
N ASP A 84 -2.75 13.59 -0.26
CA ASP A 84 -1.80 13.00 0.70
C ASP A 84 -2.18 13.31 2.15
N ARG A 85 -2.59 14.56 2.44
CA ARG A 85 -3.02 14.97 3.78
C ARG A 85 -4.31 14.30 4.22
N VAL A 86 -5.26 14.09 3.30
CA VAL A 86 -6.47 13.29 3.57
C VAL A 86 -6.09 11.82 3.82
N ARG A 87 -5.23 11.24 2.99
CA ARG A 87 -4.78 9.84 3.10
C ARG A 87 -4.06 9.57 4.41
N CYS A 88 -3.16 10.47 4.82
CA CYS A 88 -2.44 10.39 6.09
C CYS A 88 -3.26 10.85 7.30
N LYS A 89 -4.55 11.19 7.12
CA LYS A 89 -5.46 11.66 8.17
C LYS A 89 -5.00 12.94 8.89
N ASP A 90 -4.17 13.77 8.23
CA ASP A 90 -3.78 15.10 8.72
C ASP A 90 -4.95 16.09 8.63
N ILE A 91 -5.78 15.94 7.59
CA ILE A 91 -7.06 16.67 7.46
C ILE A 91 -8.21 15.69 7.19
N PRO A 92 -9.46 16.04 7.55
CA PRO A 92 -10.64 15.24 7.20
C PRO A 92 -10.85 15.13 5.67
N PRO A 93 -11.65 14.14 5.20
CA PRO A 93 -12.03 14.03 3.79
C PRO A 93 -12.62 15.33 3.22
N VAL A 94 -12.41 15.56 1.93
CA VAL A 94 -12.94 16.77 1.27
C VAL A 94 -14.41 16.56 0.93
N THR A 95 -15.28 17.24 1.66
CA THR A 95 -16.75 17.12 1.55
C THR A 95 -17.37 18.20 0.68
N VAL A 96 -16.68 19.35 0.53
CA VAL A 96 -17.15 20.47 -0.31
C VAL A 96 -15.97 21.12 -1.04
N LEU A 97 -16.10 21.27 -2.36
CA LEU A 97 -15.24 22.12 -3.19
C LEU A 97 -16.06 23.28 -3.75
N ILE A 98 -15.62 24.52 -3.52
CA ILE A 98 -16.25 25.73 -4.06
C ILE A 98 -15.29 26.41 -5.03
N ASN A 99 -15.61 26.30 -6.31
CA ASN A 99 -14.91 26.95 -7.41
C ASN A 99 -15.38 28.42 -7.55
N SER A 100 -14.96 29.27 -6.59
CA SER A 100 -15.33 30.69 -6.51
C SER A 100 -14.31 31.63 -7.16
N ALA A 101 -13.07 31.20 -7.39
CA ALA A 101 -12.10 32.04 -8.07
C ALA A 101 -12.56 32.36 -9.49
N ALA A 102 -12.38 33.62 -9.89
CA ALA A 102 -12.67 34.05 -11.24
C ALA A 102 -11.75 35.20 -11.63
N MET A 103 -11.48 35.29 -12.94
CA MET A 103 -10.80 36.38 -13.61
C MET A 103 -11.68 36.91 -14.73
N ALA A 104 -11.77 38.22 -14.86
CA ALA A 104 -12.35 38.89 -16.01
C ALA A 104 -11.36 39.96 -16.48
N SER A 105 -11.19 40.07 -17.80
CA SER A 105 -10.30 41.05 -18.41
C SER A 105 -10.96 41.67 -19.64
N TYR A 106 -10.78 42.99 -19.80
CA TYR A 106 -11.24 43.77 -20.95
C TYR A 106 -10.07 44.15 -21.87
N VAL A 107 -8.95 43.45 -21.74
CA VAL A 107 -7.79 43.57 -22.62
C VAL A 107 -7.39 42.16 -23.07
N SER A 108 -6.75 42.05 -24.22
CA SER A 108 -6.07 40.83 -24.63
C SER A 108 -4.89 40.61 -23.70
N ASP A 109 -4.90 39.53 -22.91
CA ASP A 109 -3.84 39.24 -21.94
C ASP A 109 -2.79 38.32 -22.57
N ASP A 110 -1.57 38.35 -22.05
CA ASP A 110 -0.57 37.32 -22.37
C ASP A 110 -1.09 35.93 -21.98
N VAL A 111 -0.74 34.92 -22.77
CA VAL A 111 -1.05 33.53 -22.43
C VAL A 111 -0.42 33.15 -21.08
N THR A 112 -1.08 32.25 -20.37
CA THR A 112 -0.55 31.66 -19.15
C THR A 112 0.75 30.89 -19.42
N PRO A 113 1.52 30.54 -18.38
CA PRO A 113 2.67 29.64 -18.51
C PRO A 113 2.35 28.31 -19.19
N ASP A 114 1.10 27.86 -19.14
CA ASP A 114 0.64 26.61 -19.77
C ASP A 114 0.13 26.82 -21.21
N GLY A 115 0.25 28.04 -21.76
CA GLY A 115 -0.08 28.36 -23.15
C GLY A 115 -1.55 28.65 -23.43
N TYR A 116 -2.37 28.88 -22.41
CA TYR A 116 -3.80 29.13 -22.54
C TYR A 116 -4.18 30.59 -22.28
N ASP A 117 -5.35 31.00 -22.76
CA ASP A 117 -5.96 32.28 -22.38
C ASP A 117 -6.16 32.34 -20.84
N PRO A 118 -5.73 33.41 -20.14
CA PRO A 118 -5.83 33.48 -18.67
C PRO A 118 -7.25 33.41 -18.11
N VAL A 119 -8.24 33.96 -18.82
CA VAL A 119 -9.66 33.88 -18.43
C VAL A 119 -10.16 32.46 -18.64
N TYR A 120 -9.78 31.81 -19.75
CA TYR A 120 -10.13 30.40 -20.00
C TYR A 120 -9.53 29.48 -18.95
N GLN A 121 -8.23 29.58 -18.69
CA GLN A 121 -7.56 28.69 -17.77
C GLN A 121 -8.05 28.89 -16.34
N THR A 122 -8.07 30.12 -15.84
CA THR A 122 -8.44 30.42 -14.44
C THR A 122 -9.90 30.04 -14.14
N ASN A 123 -10.82 30.28 -15.08
CA ASN A 123 -12.24 30.10 -14.85
C ASN A 123 -12.79 28.74 -15.28
N CYS A 124 -12.09 28.02 -16.17
CA CYS A 124 -12.56 26.80 -16.83
C CYS A 124 -11.59 25.61 -16.64
N LEU A 125 -10.40 25.66 -17.24
CA LEU A 125 -9.48 24.51 -17.24
C LEU A 125 -8.95 24.15 -15.85
N ALA A 126 -8.53 25.15 -15.08
CA ALA A 126 -7.89 24.92 -13.78
C ALA A 126 -8.86 24.38 -12.73
N PRO A 127 -10.10 24.88 -12.57
CA PRO A 127 -11.01 24.27 -11.62
C PRO A 127 -11.60 22.93 -12.11
N PHE A 128 -11.63 22.67 -13.43
CA PHE A 128 -11.90 21.33 -13.97
C PHE A 128 -10.78 20.35 -13.59
N LEU A 129 -9.51 20.70 -13.85
CA LEU A 129 -8.34 19.94 -13.43
C LEU A 129 -8.33 19.73 -11.91
N LEU A 130 -8.57 20.78 -11.12
CA LEU A 130 -8.63 20.70 -9.67
C LEU A 130 -9.68 19.68 -9.20
N THR A 131 -10.85 19.66 -9.83
CA THR A 131 -11.91 18.70 -9.50
C THR A 131 -11.49 17.27 -9.83
N VAL A 132 -10.92 17.05 -11.02
CA VAL A 132 -10.45 15.73 -11.46
C VAL A 132 -9.30 15.23 -10.57
N SER A 133 -8.35 16.10 -10.21
CA SER A 133 -7.21 15.76 -9.35
C SER A 133 -7.58 15.51 -7.89
N LEU A 134 -8.75 15.98 -7.44
CA LEU A 134 -9.24 15.77 -6.07
C LEU A 134 -10.24 14.61 -5.95
N LEU A 135 -10.53 13.86 -7.02
CA LEU A 135 -11.48 12.75 -7.00
C LEU A 135 -11.14 11.69 -5.93
N GLU A 136 -9.87 11.41 -5.67
CA GLU A 136 -9.45 10.51 -4.59
C GLU A 136 -9.74 11.08 -3.19
N ALA A 137 -9.52 12.38 -2.99
CA ALA A 137 -9.85 13.06 -1.74
C ALA A 137 -11.37 13.13 -1.49
N PHE A 138 -12.18 13.07 -2.56
CA PHE A 138 -13.65 13.00 -2.48
C PHE A 138 -14.12 11.59 -2.10
N ARG A 139 -13.54 10.54 -2.70
CA ARG A 139 -13.86 9.13 -2.40
C ARG A 139 -13.73 8.79 -0.92
N ALA A 140 -12.75 9.36 -0.23
CA ALA A 140 -12.57 9.17 1.21
C ALA A 140 -13.79 9.64 2.04
N GLY A 141 -14.68 10.45 1.47
CA GLY A 141 -15.93 10.93 2.07
C GLY A 141 -17.20 10.14 1.69
N ASP A 142 -17.13 9.17 0.77
CA ASP A 142 -18.30 8.45 0.22
C ASP A 142 -19.03 7.56 1.23
N GLY A 143 -18.46 7.33 2.43
CA GLY A 143 -19.10 6.64 3.56
C GLY A 143 -19.68 7.56 4.65
N THR A 144 -19.76 8.87 4.41
CA THR A 144 -20.29 9.83 5.40
C THR A 144 -21.82 9.88 5.38
N ALA A 145 -22.44 10.09 6.55
CA ALA A 145 -23.90 10.07 6.73
C ALA A 145 -24.70 11.09 5.89
N ASN A 146 -24.02 12.05 5.22
CA ASN A 146 -24.63 13.19 4.53
C ASN A 146 -24.59 13.10 2.98
N GLY A 147 -24.27 11.93 2.41
CA GLY A 147 -24.14 11.75 0.96
C GLY A 147 -22.83 12.33 0.40
N GLY A 148 -22.38 11.83 -0.76
CA GLY A 148 -21.04 12.08 -1.29
C GLY A 148 -20.70 13.54 -1.61
N THR A 149 -19.43 13.79 -1.97
CA THR A 149 -18.85 15.14 -2.06
C THR A 149 -19.61 16.09 -2.98
N ARG A 150 -19.69 17.37 -2.60
CA ARG A 150 -20.35 18.44 -3.37
C ARG A 150 -19.33 19.37 -4.00
N VAL A 151 -19.48 19.63 -5.30
CA VAL A 151 -18.72 20.65 -6.03
C VAL A 151 -19.66 21.75 -6.47
N ILE A 152 -19.38 22.98 -6.06
CA ILE A 152 -20.17 24.17 -6.41
C ILE A 152 -19.33 25.07 -7.32
N ASN A 153 -19.80 25.25 -8.55
CA ASN A 153 -19.23 26.17 -9.52
C ASN A 153 -19.98 27.50 -9.48
N ILE A 154 -19.26 28.62 -9.38
CA ILE A 154 -19.89 29.94 -9.44
C ILE A 154 -20.15 30.32 -10.91
N GLY A 155 -21.43 30.28 -11.30
CA GLY A 155 -21.96 30.63 -12.62
C GLY A 155 -22.18 32.13 -12.80
N CYS A 156 -22.74 32.52 -13.94
CA CYS A 156 -23.04 33.91 -14.26
C CYS A 156 -24.04 34.04 -15.42
N SER A 157 -24.99 34.95 -15.32
CA SER A 157 -25.90 35.30 -16.43
C SER A 157 -25.21 35.66 -17.76
N ALA A 158 -23.94 36.10 -17.74
CA ALA A 158 -23.13 36.34 -18.93
C ALA A 158 -22.92 35.08 -19.81
N MET A 159 -23.14 33.88 -19.26
CA MET A 159 -23.12 32.60 -19.99
C MET A 159 -24.08 32.59 -21.19
N SER A 160 -25.19 33.33 -21.11
CA SER A 160 -26.16 33.48 -22.21
C SER A 160 -25.56 34.12 -23.47
N SER A 161 -24.46 34.85 -23.33
CA SER A 161 -23.73 35.47 -24.44
C SER A 161 -22.46 34.70 -24.84
N GLY A 162 -22.14 33.59 -24.17
CA GLY A 162 -20.93 32.81 -24.41
C GLY A 162 -21.08 31.79 -25.56
N SER A 163 -19.94 31.28 -26.04
CA SER A 163 -19.86 30.18 -27.01
C SER A 163 -18.88 29.10 -26.54
N LEU A 164 -19.16 27.83 -26.88
CA LEU A 164 -18.30 26.70 -26.51
C LEU A 164 -16.97 26.66 -27.27
N ASP A 165 -16.93 27.26 -28.45
CA ASP A 165 -15.75 27.30 -29.33
C ASP A 165 -15.03 28.66 -29.27
N TYR A 166 -15.40 29.54 -28.34
CA TYR A 166 -14.83 30.89 -28.23
C TYR A 166 -13.30 30.88 -28.16
N PHE A 167 -12.72 30.00 -27.33
CA PHE A 167 -11.27 29.92 -27.12
C PHE A 167 -10.53 29.09 -28.18
N ASP A 168 -11.25 28.42 -29.10
CA ASP A 168 -10.65 27.70 -30.23
C ASP A 168 -10.43 28.62 -31.42
N ARG A 169 -11.29 29.63 -31.55
CA ARG A 169 -11.24 30.68 -32.58
C ARG A 169 -10.16 31.68 -32.22
N ASN A 170 -8.89 31.26 -32.25
CA ASN A 170 -7.74 32.04 -31.81
C ASN A 170 -7.75 33.45 -32.45
N PRO A 171 -8.16 34.51 -31.73
CA PRO A 171 -8.14 35.85 -32.28
C PRO A 171 -6.69 36.29 -32.18
N GLY A 172 -5.98 36.40 -33.31
CA GLY A 172 -4.57 36.82 -33.35
C GLY A 172 -4.34 38.28 -32.91
N LEU A 173 -4.97 38.71 -31.81
CA LEU A 173 -4.83 40.03 -31.21
C LEU A 173 -3.52 40.11 -30.44
N ALA A 174 -2.80 41.20 -30.62
CA ALA A 174 -1.62 41.50 -29.84
C ALA A 174 -2.00 41.70 -28.36
N SER A 175 -1.14 41.22 -27.45
CA SER A 175 -1.28 41.45 -26.02
C SER A 175 -1.38 42.95 -25.70
N GLY A 176 -2.27 43.30 -24.77
CA GLY A 176 -2.59 44.68 -24.41
C GLY A 176 -3.66 45.36 -25.26
N THR A 177 -4.16 44.72 -26.32
CA THR A 177 -5.25 45.29 -27.14
C THR A 177 -6.54 45.42 -26.33
N PRO A 178 -7.15 46.62 -26.23
CA PRO A 178 -8.43 46.79 -25.53
C PRO A 178 -9.56 46.05 -26.22
N LEU A 179 -10.37 45.36 -25.43
CA LEU A 179 -11.59 44.69 -25.89
C LEU A 179 -12.80 45.57 -25.59
N SER A 180 -13.79 45.55 -26.48
CA SER A 180 -15.08 46.18 -26.21
C SER A 180 -15.77 45.51 -25.01
N ALA A 181 -16.70 46.23 -24.38
CA ALA A 181 -17.50 45.67 -23.29
C ALA A 181 -18.26 44.39 -23.71
N LYS A 182 -18.66 44.31 -24.99
CA LYS A 182 -19.34 43.14 -25.56
C LYS A 182 -18.39 41.95 -25.66
N GLU A 183 -17.18 42.15 -26.19
CA GLU A 183 -16.16 41.09 -26.34
C GLU A 183 -15.66 40.60 -24.98
N GLY A 184 -15.37 41.51 -24.04
CA GLY A 184 -14.98 41.12 -22.68
C GLY A 184 -16.06 40.32 -21.96
N ASN A 185 -17.33 40.71 -22.12
CA ASN A 185 -18.45 39.95 -21.55
C ASN A 185 -18.64 38.59 -22.24
N MET A 186 -18.44 38.51 -23.55
CA MET A 186 -18.49 37.25 -24.31
C MET A 186 -17.36 36.30 -23.91
N ARG A 187 -16.13 36.80 -23.73
CA ARG A 187 -14.97 36.03 -23.24
C ARG A 187 -15.22 35.45 -21.85
N PHE A 188 -15.64 36.30 -20.91
CA PHE A 188 -15.97 35.88 -19.55
C PHE A 188 -17.16 34.91 -19.53
N GLY A 189 -18.24 35.23 -20.24
CA GLY A 189 -19.43 34.40 -20.38
C GLY A 189 -19.13 33.01 -20.96
N SER A 190 -18.29 32.95 -21.99
CA SER A 190 -17.83 31.69 -22.60
C SER A 190 -17.05 30.83 -21.61
N SER A 191 -16.17 31.43 -20.81
CA SER A 191 -15.42 30.69 -19.78
C SER A 191 -16.33 30.05 -18.71
N LYS A 192 -17.39 30.77 -18.32
CA LYS A 192 -18.38 30.27 -17.35
C LYS A 192 -19.29 29.20 -17.96
N LEU A 193 -19.68 29.37 -19.23
CA LEU A 193 -20.48 28.39 -19.96
C LEU A 193 -19.73 27.05 -20.10
N LEU A 194 -18.49 27.12 -20.57
CA LEU A 194 -17.62 25.96 -20.73
C LEU A 194 -17.37 25.24 -19.41
N MET A 195 -17.09 25.99 -18.34
CA MET A 195 -16.90 25.42 -17.01
C MET A 195 -18.13 24.62 -16.56
N SER A 196 -19.31 25.24 -16.56
CA SER A 196 -20.52 24.56 -16.10
C SER A 196 -20.85 23.34 -16.96
N ALA A 197 -20.80 23.47 -18.30
CA ALA A 197 -21.06 22.37 -19.20
C ALA A 197 -20.06 21.21 -18.98
N ALA A 198 -18.75 21.48 -18.97
CA ALA A 198 -17.73 20.46 -18.75
C ALA A 198 -17.90 19.73 -17.41
N MET A 199 -18.23 20.45 -16.35
CA MET A 199 -18.43 19.88 -15.01
C MET A 199 -19.70 19.02 -14.93
N TYR A 200 -20.79 19.40 -15.60
CA TYR A 200 -21.97 18.53 -15.70
C TYR A 200 -21.69 17.28 -16.57
N ALA A 201 -20.92 17.38 -17.66
CA ALA A 201 -20.50 16.18 -18.40
C ALA A 201 -19.64 15.24 -17.55
N LEU A 202 -18.69 15.79 -16.77
CA LEU A 202 -17.88 15.01 -15.85
C LEU A 202 -18.76 14.27 -14.83
N ARG A 203 -19.75 14.97 -14.25
CA ARG A 203 -20.74 14.35 -13.35
C ARG A 203 -21.47 13.19 -14.03
N ARG A 204 -22.01 13.40 -15.23
CA ARG A 204 -22.68 12.34 -16.01
C ARG A 204 -21.74 11.16 -16.24
N SER A 205 -20.50 11.39 -16.62
CA SER A 205 -19.53 10.30 -16.82
C SER A 205 -19.32 9.49 -15.54
N LEU A 206 -19.05 10.16 -14.40
CA LEU A 206 -18.78 9.51 -13.12
C LEU A 206 -19.98 8.74 -12.53
N VAL A 207 -21.20 9.26 -12.71
CA VAL A 207 -22.42 8.56 -12.29
C VAL A 207 -22.65 7.32 -13.14
N ARG A 208 -22.38 7.40 -14.46
CA ARG A 208 -22.55 6.27 -15.39
C ARG A 208 -21.60 5.12 -15.05
N THR A 209 -20.37 5.42 -14.64
CA THR A 209 -19.35 4.43 -14.30
C THR A 209 -19.45 3.92 -12.86
N GLY A 210 -20.40 4.42 -12.06
CA GLY A 210 -20.60 4.02 -10.66
C GLY A 210 -19.41 4.28 -9.73
N SER A 211 -18.49 5.17 -10.12
CA SER A 211 -17.14 5.18 -9.54
C SER A 211 -16.96 6.08 -8.31
N ILE A 212 -17.78 7.15 -8.17
CA ILE A 212 -17.74 8.15 -7.07
C ILE A 212 -19.13 8.78 -6.93
N SER A 213 -19.59 8.96 -5.69
CA SER A 213 -20.82 9.72 -5.38
C SER A 213 -20.56 11.23 -5.42
N LEU A 214 -20.47 11.83 -6.61
CA LEU A 214 -20.16 13.26 -6.78
C LEU A 214 -21.38 14.09 -7.21
N ASN A 215 -21.75 15.09 -6.40
CA ASN A 215 -22.74 16.08 -6.77
C ASN A 215 -22.06 17.34 -7.31
N ILE A 216 -22.50 17.81 -8.48
CA ILE A 216 -21.97 19.03 -9.10
C ILE A 216 -23.12 20.00 -9.35
N TYR A 217 -23.00 21.21 -8.81
CA TYR A 217 -23.97 22.28 -8.95
C TYR A 217 -23.31 23.52 -9.55
N THR A 218 -24.08 24.26 -10.36
CA THR A 218 -23.72 25.63 -10.73
C THR A 218 -24.65 26.59 -10.01
N LEU A 219 -24.07 27.61 -9.37
CA LEU A 219 -24.81 28.65 -8.68
C LEU A 219 -24.44 30.03 -9.22
N ASP A 220 -25.41 30.73 -9.77
CA ASP A 220 -25.34 32.13 -10.17
C ASP A 220 -25.64 33.04 -8.97
N PRO A 221 -24.67 33.85 -8.51
CA PRO A 221 -24.87 34.75 -7.38
C PRO A 221 -25.74 35.97 -7.73
N GLY A 222 -26.17 36.11 -8.98
CA GLY A 222 -26.82 37.30 -9.51
C GLY A 222 -25.85 38.48 -9.58
N GLY A 223 -26.38 39.69 -9.82
CA GLY A 223 -25.56 40.89 -9.75
C GLY A 223 -25.10 41.14 -8.32
N MET A 224 -23.82 41.50 -8.13
CA MET A 224 -23.23 41.73 -6.81
C MET A 224 -22.74 43.17 -6.66
N THR A 225 -22.91 43.75 -5.46
CA THR A 225 -22.28 45.00 -5.04
C THR A 225 -21.04 44.72 -4.20
N GLY A 226 -19.93 45.37 -4.52
CA GLY A 226 -18.70 45.36 -3.74
C GLY A 226 -17.50 45.74 -4.61
N GLU A 227 -16.39 46.13 -3.98
CA GLU A 227 -15.11 46.27 -4.67
C GLU A 227 -14.69 44.86 -5.14
N SER A 228 -14.85 44.61 -6.44
CA SER A 228 -14.51 43.34 -7.06
C SER A 228 -13.20 43.48 -7.82
N HIS A 229 -12.28 42.55 -7.62
CA HIS A 229 -11.08 42.45 -8.45
C HIS A 229 -11.39 42.02 -9.90
N LEU A 230 -12.64 41.63 -10.22
CA LEU A 230 -13.08 41.33 -11.59
C LEU A 230 -13.28 42.60 -12.43
N THR A 231 -13.44 43.75 -11.78
CA THR A 231 -13.62 45.05 -12.42
C THR A 231 -12.38 45.87 -12.14
N THR A 232 -11.25 45.45 -12.73
CA THR A 232 -9.99 46.18 -12.61
C THR A 232 -10.08 47.54 -13.31
N THR A 233 -9.08 48.39 -13.05
CA THR A 233 -8.83 49.70 -13.67
C THR A 233 -8.82 49.69 -15.21
N THR A 234 -8.78 48.52 -15.84
CA THR A 234 -8.77 48.29 -17.29
C THR A 234 -10.15 48.27 -17.95
N ALA A 235 -11.23 48.18 -17.16
CA ALA A 235 -12.59 48.24 -17.71
C ALA A 235 -12.87 49.63 -18.33
N PRO A 236 -13.54 49.70 -19.50
CA PRO A 236 -13.90 50.98 -20.12
C PRO A 236 -14.66 51.89 -19.16
N LEU A 237 -14.43 53.21 -19.26
CA LEU A 237 -15.05 54.20 -18.37
C LEU A 237 -16.58 54.12 -18.36
N SER A 238 -17.19 53.76 -19.49
CA SER A 238 -18.62 53.49 -19.63
C SER A 238 -19.10 52.32 -18.76
N VAL A 239 -18.33 51.24 -18.65
CA VAL A 239 -18.65 50.06 -17.82
C VAL A 239 -18.55 50.41 -16.34
N ARG A 240 -17.51 51.16 -15.95
CA ARG A 240 -17.31 51.62 -14.55
C ARG A 240 -18.42 52.58 -14.11
N MET A 241 -18.80 53.53 -14.96
CA MET A 241 -19.92 54.45 -14.69
C MET A 241 -21.27 53.72 -14.65
N ALA A 242 -21.50 52.73 -15.53
CA ALA A 242 -22.71 51.92 -15.50
C ALA A 242 -22.83 51.07 -14.22
N GLN A 243 -21.73 50.59 -13.66
CA GLN A 243 -21.72 49.87 -12.38
C GLN A 243 -21.98 50.79 -11.19
N GLN A 244 -21.37 51.98 -11.18
CA GLN A 244 -21.54 52.96 -10.11
C GLN A 244 -22.97 53.53 -10.07
N THR A 245 -23.58 53.77 -11.23
CA THR A 245 -25.00 54.18 -11.33
C THR A 245 -25.95 53.06 -10.91
N ARG A 246 -25.69 51.81 -11.32
CA ARG A 246 -26.46 50.63 -10.90
C ARG A 246 -26.38 50.36 -9.39
N SER A 247 -25.24 50.60 -8.75
CA SER A 247 -25.09 50.39 -7.30
C SER A 247 -25.94 51.39 -6.48
N GLY A 248 -26.04 52.64 -6.95
CA GLY A 248 -26.91 53.67 -6.36
C GLY A 248 -28.41 53.38 -6.53
N LEU A 249 -28.82 52.79 -7.67
CA LEU A 249 -30.22 52.43 -7.97
C LEU A 249 -30.68 51.09 -7.36
N ARG A 250 -29.85 50.46 -6.53
CA ARG A 250 -30.08 49.11 -5.99
C ARG A 250 -31.45 48.88 -5.32
N PRO A 251 -31.97 49.76 -4.44
CA PRO A 251 -33.27 49.53 -3.80
C PRO A 251 -34.39 49.39 -4.82
N VAL A 252 -34.35 50.22 -5.87
CA VAL A 252 -35.32 50.24 -6.96
C VAL A 252 -35.18 49.00 -7.84
N LEU A 253 -33.96 48.63 -8.25
CA LEU A 253 -33.71 47.45 -9.08
C LEU A 253 -34.14 46.14 -8.38
N ARG A 254 -34.00 46.05 -7.04
CA ARG A 254 -34.47 44.89 -6.27
C ARG A 254 -35.99 44.77 -6.19
N MET A 255 -36.76 45.84 -6.40
CA MET A 255 -38.22 45.76 -6.48
C MET A 255 -38.69 45.01 -7.73
N PHE A 256 -37.91 45.07 -8.82
CA PHE A 256 -38.25 44.43 -10.09
C PHE A 256 -37.62 43.03 -10.25
N SER A 257 -36.46 42.77 -9.64
CA SER A 257 -35.87 41.42 -9.60
C SER A 257 -34.98 41.20 -8.37
N LYS A 258 -35.24 40.12 -7.63
CA LYS A 258 -34.45 39.73 -6.44
C LYS A 258 -32.98 39.42 -6.77
N SER A 259 -32.68 39.00 -8.01
CA SER A 259 -31.32 38.67 -8.47
C SER A 259 -30.57 39.85 -9.09
N ALA A 260 -31.22 41.00 -9.26
CA ALA A 260 -30.63 42.15 -9.96
C ALA A 260 -29.29 42.61 -9.35
N ILE A 261 -29.28 42.97 -8.05
CA ILE A 261 -28.08 43.49 -7.35
C ILE A 261 -28.12 43.19 -5.84
N ASN A 262 -27.13 42.45 -5.34
CA ASN A 262 -27.06 41.96 -3.96
C ASN A 262 -25.71 42.24 -3.26
N LYS A 263 -25.72 42.41 -1.93
CA LYS A 263 -24.48 42.36 -1.12
C LYS A 263 -23.92 40.96 -1.23
N THR A 264 -22.61 40.80 -1.36
CA THR A 264 -21.92 39.49 -1.45
C THR A 264 -22.31 38.50 -0.33
N LYS A 265 -22.67 39.02 0.86
CA LYS A 265 -23.24 38.25 1.99
C LYS A 265 -24.50 37.44 1.64
N VAL A 266 -25.34 37.93 0.74
CA VAL A 266 -26.62 37.29 0.36
C VAL A 266 -26.35 36.01 -0.44
N PRO A 267 -25.70 36.05 -1.63
CA PRO A 267 -25.36 34.84 -2.36
C PRO A 267 -24.43 33.93 -1.55
N ALA A 268 -23.51 34.46 -0.76
CA ALA A 268 -22.64 33.65 0.11
C ALA A 268 -23.42 32.79 1.11
N LYS A 269 -24.48 33.34 1.72
CA LYS A 269 -25.36 32.58 2.63
C LYS A 269 -26.10 31.47 1.89
N VAL A 270 -26.53 31.72 0.65
CA VAL A 270 -27.21 30.71 -0.17
C VAL A 270 -26.24 29.60 -0.59
N ILE A 271 -25.03 29.95 -1.03
CA ILE A 271 -23.97 28.99 -1.37
C ILE A 271 -23.62 28.12 -0.16
N ALA A 272 -23.44 28.71 1.02
CA ALA A 272 -23.20 27.97 2.25
C ALA A 272 -24.38 27.05 2.62
N LYS A 273 -25.62 27.47 2.33
CA LYS A 273 -26.80 26.60 2.52
C LYS A 273 -26.75 25.40 1.56
N VAL A 274 -26.53 25.63 0.27
CA VAL A 274 -26.46 24.56 -0.75
C VAL A 274 -25.31 23.59 -0.49
N ALA A 275 -24.16 24.10 -0.04
CA ALA A 275 -22.99 23.28 0.30
C ALA A 275 -23.25 22.23 1.40
N PHE A 276 -24.26 22.44 2.24
CA PHE A 276 -24.56 21.58 3.39
C PHE A 276 -26.05 21.17 3.44
N GLN A 277 -26.74 21.17 2.30
CA GLN A 277 -28.09 20.62 2.20
C GLN A 277 -28.05 19.09 2.29
N ASN A 278 -28.89 18.51 3.15
CA ASN A 278 -29.06 17.06 3.26
C ASN A 278 -29.89 16.54 2.09
N GLU A 279 -29.22 16.17 1.00
CA GLU A 279 -29.83 15.56 -0.17
C GLU A 279 -29.02 14.35 -0.60
N THR A 280 -29.70 13.27 -1.00
CA THR A 280 -29.10 12.08 -1.60
C THR A 280 -28.49 12.43 -2.96
N VAL A 281 -27.49 11.66 -3.40
CA VAL A 281 -26.89 11.81 -4.74
C VAL A 281 -28.03 11.77 -5.77
N GLU A 282 -28.20 12.86 -6.52
CA GLU A 282 -29.32 12.98 -7.43
C GLU A 282 -29.21 11.96 -8.57
N ASN A 283 -30.29 11.21 -8.82
CA ASN A 283 -30.38 10.29 -9.95
C ASN A 283 -30.12 10.98 -11.29
N TRP A 284 -29.72 10.19 -12.28
CA TRP A 284 -29.48 10.64 -13.66
C TRP A 284 -30.62 11.53 -14.20
N GLY A 285 -30.28 12.67 -14.81
CA GLY A 285 -31.25 13.54 -15.50
C GLY A 285 -31.90 14.66 -14.67
N ARG A 286 -31.53 14.87 -13.40
CA ARG A 286 -32.02 16.00 -12.57
C ARG A 286 -30.93 17.00 -12.19
N GLU A 287 -30.14 17.46 -13.14
CA GLU A 287 -29.08 18.44 -12.86
C GLU A 287 -29.66 19.80 -12.45
N ARG A 288 -29.16 20.36 -11.35
CA ARG A 288 -29.66 21.62 -10.81
C ARG A 288 -28.74 22.79 -11.08
N TYR A 289 -29.34 23.91 -11.44
CA TYR A 289 -28.71 25.22 -11.55
C TYR A 289 -29.44 26.19 -10.62
N TYR A 290 -28.70 26.88 -9.77
CA TYR A 290 -29.27 27.83 -8.82
C TYR A 290 -29.06 29.26 -9.30
N ILE A 291 -30.11 30.09 -9.26
CA ILE A 291 -29.97 31.56 -9.34
C ILE A 291 -30.39 32.10 -7.99
N LEU A 292 -29.40 32.49 -7.19
CA LEU A 292 -29.58 32.72 -5.75
C LEU A 292 -30.31 31.53 -5.10
N ASP A 293 -31.46 31.79 -4.48
CA ASP A 293 -32.31 30.87 -3.73
C ASP A 293 -33.29 30.07 -4.61
N ASN A 294 -33.37 30.38 -5.91
CA ASN A 294 -34.26 29.68 -6.84
C ASN A 294 -33.50 28.55 -7.55
N GLU A 295 -34.14 27.38 -7.62
CA GLU A 295 -33.66 26.19 -8.28
C GLU A 295 -34.26 26.08 -9.69
N TYR A 296 -33.41 25.76 -10.67
CA TYR A 296 -33.78 25.52 -12.06
C TYR A 296 -33.18 24.19 -12.51
N GLU A 297 -33.82 23.55 -13.49
CA GLU A 297 -33.19 22.46 -14.23
C GLU A 297 -32.04 23.03 -15.06
N ALA A 298 -30.84 22.46 -14.93
CA ALA A 298 -29.64 22.99 -15.58
C ALA A 298 -29.79 23.06 -17.11
N GLY A 299 -30.46 22.08 -17.73
CA GLY A 299 -30.72 22.07 -19.18
C GLY A 299 -31.63 23.20 -19.68
N SER A 300 -32.42 23.82 -18.79
CA SER A 300 -33.22 25.00 -19.12
C SER A 300 -32.38 26.28 -19.23
N VAL A 301 -31.26 26.34 -18.49
CA VAL A 301 -30.35 27.49 -18.46
C VAL A 301 -29.18 27.30 -19.43
N ILE A 302 -28.64 26.08 -19.51
CA ILE A 302 -27.52 25.70 -20.38
C ILE A 302 -28.05 24.75 -21.44
N SER A 303 -28.39 25.30 -22.61
CA SER A 303 -29.01 24.53 -23.70
C SER A 303 -28.17 23.35 -24.17
N THR A 304 -26.84 23.47 -24.15
CA THR A 304 -25.87 22.41 -24.49
C THR A 304 -26.08 21.13 -23.69
N LEU A 305 -26.58 21.19 -22.45
CA LEU A 305 -26.83 19.99 -21.64
C LEU A 305 -27.89 19.06 -22.25
N ARG A 306 -28.71 19.56 -23.18
CA ARG A 306 -29.73 18.81 -23.92
C ARG A 306 -29.16 18.04 -25.12
N ASP A 307 -27.88 18.23 -25.46
CA ASP A 307 -27.18 17.55 -26.55
C ASP A 307 -26.07 16.64 -25.99
N PRO A 308 -26.37 15.33 -25.74
CA PRO A 308 -25.39 14.42 -25.15
C PRO A 308 -24.11 14.24 -25.98
N PRO A 309 -24.16 14.10 -27.32
CA PRO A 309 -22.95 14.07 -28.15
C PRO A 309 -22.05 15.29 -27.97
N GLN A 310 -22.63 16.50 -27.95
CA GLN A 310 -21.87 17.74 -27.75
C GLN A 310 -21.22 17.80 -26.37
N MET A 311 -21.91 17.31 -25.34
CA MET A 311 -21.39 17.22 -23.97
C MET A 311 -20.23 16.23 -23.84
N GLU A 312 -20.32 15.08 -24.49
CA GLU A 312 -19.24 14.07 -24.50
C GLU A 312 -17.99 14.59 -25.22
N ALA A 313 -18.17 15.21 -26.39
CA ALA A 313 -17.09 15.85 -27.13
C ALA A 313 -16.41 16.96 -26.32
N LEU A 314 -17.20 17.76 -25.60
CA LEU A 314 -16.67 18.79 -24.70
C LEU A 314 -15.86 18.18 -23.56
N LEU A 315 -16.34 17.10 -22.94
CA LEU A 315 -15.61 16.43 -21.86
C LEU A 315 -14.26 15.89 -22.35
N GLN A 316 -14.25 15.19 -23.49
CA GLN A 316 -13.03 14.65 -24.09
C GLN A 316 -12.03 15.76 -24.43
N LYS A 317 -12.52 16.88 -24.99
CA LYS A 317 -11.70 18.07 -25.26
C LYS A 317 -11.06 18.60 -23.98
N MET A 318 -11.84 18.76 -22.92
CA MET A 318 -11.36 19.26 -21.62
C MET A 318 -10.32 18.34 -21.01
N MET A 319 -10.58 17.02 -21.00
CA MET A 319 -9.63 16.02 -20.51
C MET A 319 -8.32 16.07 -21.29
N ARG A 320 -8.38 16.13 -22.63
CA ARG A 320 -7.17 16.22 -23.48
C ARG A 320 -6.37 17.49 -23.22
N GLN A 321 -7.02 18.64 -23.11
CA GLN A 321 -6.34 19.93 -22.87
C GLN A 321 -5.61 19.95 -21.53
N VAL A 322 -6.23 19.38 -20.50
CA VAL A 322 -5.63 19.24 -19.17
C VAL A 322 -4.50 18.21 -19.18
N GLU A 323 -4.68 17.05 -19.84
CA GLU A 323 -3.65 16.01 -19.93
C GLU A 323 -2.40 16.48 -20.68
N VAL A 324 -2.56 17.19 -21.80
CA VAL A 324 -1.45 17.80 -22.55
C VAL A 324 -0.73 18.85 -21.70
N GLY A 325 -1.50 19.68 -20.98
CA GLY A 325 -0.95 20.68 -20.06
C GLY A 325 -0.13 20.09 -18.91
N VAL A 326 -0.50 18.89 -18.43
CA VAL A 326 0.22 18.18 -17.37
C VAL A 326 1.43 17.38 -17.91
N LYS A 327 1.30 16.73 -19.07
CA LYS A 327 2.40 15.95 -19.71
C LYS A 327 3.54 16.81 -20.24
N GLY A 328 3.30 18.08 -20.56
CA GLY A 328 4.34 19.04 -20.96
C GLY A 328 5.29 19.47 -19.83
N MET A 329 5.10 18.97 -18.60
CA MET A 329 5.86 19.37 -17.42
C MET A 329 7.04 18.43 -17.15
N GLY A 330 8.27 18.92 -17.37
CA GLY A 330 9.45 18.35 -16.74
C GLY A 330 9.32 18.47 -15.22
N PHE A 331 9.16 17.33 -14.55
CA PHE A 331 8.93 17.27 -13.11
C PHE A 331 10.18 17.68 -12.33
N GLN A 332 10.12 18.82 -11.64
CA GLN A 332 11.03 19.16 -10.54
C GLN A 332 10.21 19.28 -9.26
N PRO A 333 10.30 18.32 -8.32
CA PRO A 333 9.61 18.44 -7.04
C PRO A 333 10.23 19.60 -6.25
N ARG A 334 9.44 20.66 -6.03
CA ARG A 334 9.82 21.72 -5.10
C ARG A 334 9.78 21.15 -3.68
N SER A 335 10.95 21.13 -3.03
CA SER A 335 11.11 20.63 -1.66
C SER A 335 10.26 21.39 -0.63
N GLN A 336 9.72 20.63 0.32
CA GLN A 336 8.77 21.07 1.34
C GLN A 336 9.34 22.18 2.27
N PRO A 337 8.52 23.17 2.70
CA PRO A 337 8.93 24.22 3.64
C PRO A 337 9.37 23.69 5.03
N ALA A 338 8.78 22.58 5.49
CA ALA A 338 9.11 21.95 6.78
C ALA A 338 10.51 21.31 6.76
N LEU A 339 10.86 20.64 5.66
CA LEU A 339 12.20 20.09 5.44
C LEU A 339 13.25 21.20 5.32
N ARG A 340 12.92 22.37 4.73
CA ARG A 340 13.84 23.51 4.64
C ARG A 340 14.20 24.10 6.00
N ARG A 341 13.25 24.20 6.94
CA ARG A 341 13.53 24.63 8.33
C ARG A 341 14.37 23.61 9.08
N ARG A 342 14.07 22.31 8.95
CA ARG A 342 14.85 21.22 9.58
C ARG A 342 16.27 21.16 9.02
N ARG A 343 16.45 21.37 7.71
CA ARG A 343 17.74 21.38 7.03
C ARG A 343 18.59 22.62 7.37
N GLN A 344 17.97 23.80 7.51
CA GLN A 344 18.68 25.01 7.98
C GLN A 344 19.11 24.89 9.45
N LEU A 345 18.31 24.23 10.28
CA LEU A 345 18.63 23.98 11.69
C LEU A 345 19.76 22.95 11.82
N LEU A 346 19.70 21.86 11.05
CA LEU A 346 20.80 20.89 10.94
C LEU A 346 22.09 21.52 10.40
N GLN A 347 22.01 22.33 9.34
CA GLN A 347 23.19 23.04 8.80
C GLN A 347 23.81 23.98 9.82
N ARG A 348 23.01 24.69 10.63
CA ARG A 348 23.52 25.52 11.72
C ARG A 348 24.16 24.68 12.82
N LEU A 349 23.57 23.54 13.19
CA LEU A 349 24.15 22.61 14.17
C LEU A 349 25.46 22.00 13.67
N PHE A 350 25.55 21.61 12.39
CA PHE A 350 26.79 21.14 11.78
C PHE A 350 27.85 22.23 11.69
N LEU A 351 27.47 23.48 11.39
CA LEU A 351 28.40 24.61 11.37
C LEU A 351 28.95 24.89 12.77
N ILE A 352 28.08 24.90 13.79
CA ILE A 352 28.48 25.09 15.19
C ILE A 352 29.35 23.92 15.66
N GLY A 353 28.96 22.69 15.35
CA GLY A 353 29.74 21.48 15.68
C GLY A 353 31.11 21.47 15.00
N GLY A 354 31.20 21.87 13.73
CA GLY A 354 32.45 22.00 12.98
C GLY A 354 33.37 23.08 13.56
N ILE A 355 32.83 24.24 13.93
CA ILE A 355 33.61 25.31 14.59
C ILE A 355 34.10 24.85 15.97
N SER A 356 33.27 24.15 16.73
CA SER A 356 33.63 23.64 18.06
C SER A 356 34.70 22.54 17.97
N LEU A 357 34.63 21.68 16.95
CA LEU A 357 35.65 20.66 16.67
C LEU A 357 36.97 21.29 16.23
N LEU A 358 36.93 22.33 15.39
CA LEU A 358 38.12 23.08 14.97
C LEU A 358 38.82 23.74 16.18
N LEU A 359 38.05 24.33 17.10
CA LEU A 359 38.56 24.88 18.36
C LEU A 359 39.17 23.81 19.26
N LEU A 360 38.54 22.63 19.38
CA LEU A 360 39.06 21.51 20.16
C LEU A 360 40.39 20.96 19.59
N VAL A 361 40.51 20.87 18.27
CA VAL A 361 41.76 20.45 17.58
C VAL A 361 42.88 21.49 17.74
N LEU A 362 42.54 22.78 17.85
CA LEU A 362 43.51 23.85 18.10
C LEU A 362 44.00 23.85 19.56
N ILE A 363 43.12 23.62 20.52
CA ILE A 363 43.41 23.68 21.97
C ILE A 363 44.11 22.40 22.49
N PHE A 364 43.78 21.22 21.94
CA PHE A 364 44.31 19.93 22.41
C PHE A 364 45.24 19.29 21.37
N PRO A 365 46.58 19.36 21.54
CA PRO A 365 47.54 18.82 20.57
C PRO A 365 47.43 17.31 20.34
N SER A 366 46.94 16.56 21.34
CA SER A 366 46.72 15.11 21.27
C SER A 366 45.61 14.69 20.29
N TRP A 367 44.66 15.57 19.99
CA TRP A 367 43.59 15.30 19.01
C TRP A 367 44.05 15.45 17.57
N ARG A 368 45.13 16.22 17.33
CA ARG A 368 45.72 16.37 15.98
C ARG A 368 46.26 15.04 15.46
N ALA A 369 46.86 14.23 16.33
CA ALA A 369 47.42 12.93 15.97
C ALA A 369 46.35 11.86 15.66
N ALA A 370 45.13 12.01 16.18
CA ALA A 370 44.02 11.07 15.94
C ALA A 370 43.16 11.45 14.71
N ILE A 371 43.09 12.73 14.36
CA ILE A 371 42.14 13.26 13.35
C ILE A 371 42.81 13.53 11.99
N LEU A 372 44.11 13.85 11.95
CA LEU A 372 44.81 14.17 10.70
C LEU A 372 45.05 12.95 9.76
N PRO A 373 45.28 11.71 10.23
CA PRO A 373 45.45 10.56 9.34
C PRO A 373 44.14 10.07 8.69
N THR A 374 42.98 10.40 9.27
CA THR A 374 41.66 9.99 8.76
C THR A 374 41.09 10.97 7.73
N LEU A 375 41.56 12.21 7.72
CA LEU A 375 41.16 13.23 6.74
C LEU A 375 41.97 13.20 5.43
N SER A 376 43.18 12.63 5.44
CA SER A 376 44.06 12.65 4.25
C SER A 376 43.87 11.47 3.29
N LEU A 377 43.21 10.38 3.69
CA LEU A 377 43.00 9.18 2.87
C LEU A 377 41.57 8.99 2.35
N GLY A 378 40.58 9.76 2.85
CA GLY A 378 39.17 9.66 2.44
C GLY A 378 38.68 10.73 1.45
N LEU A 379 39.52 11.71 1.09
CA LEU A 379 39.13 12.89 0.31
C LEU A 379 39.60 12.89 -1.15
N LEU A 380 40.24 11.82 -1.61
CA LEU A 380 40.84 11.74 -2.96
C LEU A 380 40.43 10.51 -3.80
N SER A 381 39.34 9.79 -3.43
CA SER A 381 38.87 8.64 -4.22
C SER A 381 37.37 8.58 -4.51
N SER A 382 36.66 9.70 -4.59
CA SER A 382 35.24 9.69 -4.99
C SER A 382 34.81 10.94 -5.76
N SER A 383 35.65 11.36 -6.71
CA SER A 383 35.32 12.44 -7.65
C SER A 383 35.11 11.96 -9.09
N ASP A 384 34.59 10.75 -9.26
CA ASP A 384 33.92 10.32 -10.49
C ASP A 384 32.58 9.66 -10.09
N ASP A 385 31.49 10.10 -10.74
CA ASP A 385 30.10 9.63 -10.66
C ASP A 385 29.19 10.02 -9.48
N LEU A 386 29.03 11.33 -9.27
CA LEU A 386 27.79 11.91 -8.69
C LEU A 386 27.12 12.92 -9.64
N SER A 387 27.19 12.64 -10.95
CA SER A 387 26.12 13.04 -11.85
C SER A 387 24.88 12.25 -11.44
N LEU A 388 23.88 12.93 -10.87
CA LEU A 388 22.53 12.39 -10.90
C LEU A 388 22.18 12.23 -12.39
N GLU A 389 22.35 11.02 -12.93
CA GLU A 389 21.75 10.64 -14.20
C GLU A 389 20.23 10.73 -14.04
N THR A 390 19.69 11.92 -14.31
CA THR A 390 18.25 12.19 -14.30
C THR A 390 17.53 11.50 -15.45
N VAL A 391 18.30 11.02 -16.45
CA VAL A 391 17.82 10.27 -17.60
C VAL A 391 18.47 8.89 -17.55
N ARG A 392 17.65 7.85 -17.38
CA ARG A 392 18.08 6.45 -17.49
C ARG A 392 17.41 5.83 -18.70
N HIS A 393 18.22 5.25 -19.59
CA HIS A 393 17.73 4.52 -20.76
C HIS A 393 17.70 3.03 -20.43
N TYR A 394 16.56 2.38 -20.72
CA TYR A 394 16.40 0.94 -20.52
C TYR A 394 15.86 0.32 -21.80
N ASP A 395 16.63 -0.61 -22.37
CA ASP A 395 16.17 -1.44 -23.47
C ASP A 395 15.59 -2.74 -22.93
N LEU A 396 14.26 -2.85 -22.93
CA LEU A 396 13.58 -4.01 -22.37
C LEU A 396 13.76 -5.28 -23.21
N SER A 397 14.24 -5.17 -24.45
CA SER A 397 14.58 -6.33 -25.26
C SER A 397 15.78 -7.11 -24.70
N GLN A 398 16.61 -6.47 -23.86
CA GLN A 398 17.77 -7.08 -23.23
C GLN A 398 17.42 -7.80 -21.91
N VAL A 399 16.19 -7.62 -21.40
CA VAL A 399 15.78 -8.04 -20.05
C VAL A 399 14.64 -9.08 -20.14
N GLN A 400 14.90 -10.17 -20.85
CA GLN A 400 13.85 -11.16 -21.21
C GLN A 400 13.72 -12.33 -20.23
N GLY A 401 14.74 -12.61 -19.43
CA GLY A 401 14.86 -13.83 -18.64
C GLY A 401 15.32 -15.02 -19.48
N SER A 402 16.34 -15.74 -19.02
CA SER A 402 16.90 -16.92 -19.71
C SER A 402 17.19 -18.08 -18.77
N ALA A 403 17.37 -19.27 -19.36
CA ALA A 403 17.69 -20.51 -18.65
C ALA A 403 18.90 -20.43 -17.71
N LYS A 404 19.83 -19.50 -17.98
CA LYS A 404 21.11 -19.35 -17.29
C LYS A 404 21.24 -17.94 -16.73
N GLY A 405 20.22 -17.48 -16.00
CA GLY A 405 20.14 -16.11 -15.50
C GLY A 405 21.38 -15.68 -14.70
N TRP A 406 21.96 -16.58 -13.92
CA TRP A 406 23.15 -16.32 -13.11
C TRP A 406 24.41 -16.05 -13.96
N GLU A 407 24.58 -16.73 -15.10
CA GLU A 407 25.72 -16.49 -16.02
C GLU A 407 25.59 -15.14 -16.74
N ARG A 408 24.37 -14.62 -16.85
CA ARG A 408 24.04 -13.38 -17.57
C ARG A 408 23.77 -12.20 -16.64
N GLU A 409 24.03 -12.36 -15.35
CA GLU A 409 23.78 -11.36 -14.31
C GLU A 409 22.33 -10.83 -14.32
N GLU A 410 21.37 -11.72 -14.60
CA GLU A 410 19.96 -11.35 -14.67
C GLU A 410 19.41 -11.03 -13.28
N ARG A 411 18.75 -9.88 -13.14
CA ARG A 411 18.19 -9.45 -11.85
C ARG A 411 16.85 -10.12 -11.55
N VAL A 412 16.70 -10.57 -10.31
CA VAL A 412 15.49 -11.21 -9.77
C VAL A 412 14.85 -10.27 -8.76
N LEU A 413 13.56 -10.00 -8.92
CA LEU A 413 12.74 -9.35 -7.90
C LEU A 413 12.02 -10.40 -7.05
N MET A 414 12.43 -10.56 -5.80
CA MET A 414 11.78 -11.48 -4.86
C MET A 414 10.66 -10.77 -4.09
N CYS A 415 9.42 -11.20 -4.28
CA CYS A 415 8.23 -10.60 -3.69
C CYS A 415 7.63 -11.51 -2.60
N THR A 416 7.49 -10.98 -1.38
CA THR A 416 6.91 -11.69 -0.23
C THR A 416 5.85 -10.82 0.45
N PRO A 417 4.56 -11.12 0.28
CA PRO A 417 3.50 -10.50 1.08
C PRO A 417 3.56 -11.05 2.52
N LEU A 418 3.36 -10.17 3.51
CA LEU A 418 3.49 -10.50 4.93
C LEU A 418 2.26 -10.03 5.70
N ARG A 419 1.76 -10.92 6.56
CA ARG A 419 0.75 -10.64 7.57
C ARG A 419 1.00 -11.53 8.77
N ASP A 420 1.06 -10.95 9.97
CA ASP A 420 1.25 -11.69 11.22
C ASP A 420 2.41 -12.71 11.13
N ALA A 421 3.50 -12.33 10.47
CA ALA A 421 4.56 -13.23 10.02
C ALA A 421 5.80 -13.23 10.93
N SER A 422 5.77 -12.53 12.07
CA SER A 422 6.95 -12.37 12.93
C SER A 422 7.57 -13.71 13.37
N SER A 423 6.76 -14.74 13.62
CA SER A 423 7.23 -16.10 13.96
C SER A 423 8.03 -16.77 12.83
N HIS A 424 7.75 -16.44 11.57
CA HIS A 424 8.31 -17.11 10.40
C HIS A 424 9.56 -16.41 9.86
N LEU A 425 9.73 -15.10 10.12
CA LEU A 425 10.85 -14.32 9.60
C LEU A 425 12.25 -14.91 9.92
N PRO A 426 12.54 -15.40 11.15
CA PRO A 426 13.83 -16.04 11.45
C PRO A 426 14.20 -17.17 10.48
N MET A 427 13.25 -18.05 10.20
CA MET A 427 13.42 -19.14 9.25
C MET A 427 13.52 -18.60 7.81
N PHE A 428 12.66 -17.67 7.43
CA PHE A 428 12.67 -17.09 6.08
C PHE A 428 14.04 -16.46 5.73
N PHE A 429 14.64 -15.68 6.62
CA PHE A 429 15.96 -15.07 6.38
C PHE A 429 17.11 -16.08 6.44
N SER A 430 16.96 -17.20 7.16
CA SER A 430 17.97 -18.27 7.11
C SER A 430 18.00 -18.91 5.71
N HIS A 431 16.84 -19.06 5.07
CA HIS A 431 16.75 -19.52 3.69
C HIS A 431 17.33 -18.52 2.70
N LEU A 432 17.05 -17.22 2.87
CA LEU A 432 17.64 -16.18 2.02
C LEU A 432 19.17 -16.24 2.03
N ARG A 433 19.79 -16.39 3.21
CA ARG A 433 21.25 -16.49 3.33
C ARG A 433 21.85 -17.71 2.65
N ASN A 434 21.07 -18.78 2.51
CA ASN A 434 21.53 -20.04 1.94
C ASN A 434 21.33 -20.12 0.42
N LEU A 435 20.72 -19.13 -0.23
CA LEU A 435 20.54 -19.14 -1.69
C LEU A 435 21.89 -19.14 -2.40
N THR A 436 22.00 -19.93 -3.48
CA THR A 436 23.23 -19.96 -4.28
C THR A 436 23.28 -18.84 -5.33
N TYR A 437 22.11 -18.32 -5.71
CA TYR A 437 22.02 -17.25 -6.70
C TYR A 437 22.67 -15.97 -6.14
N PRO A 438 23.49 -15.23 -6.91
CA PRO A 438 24.25 -14.11 -6.36
C PRO A 438 23.34 -13.06 -5.70
N HIS A 439 23.48 -12.84 -4.39
CA HIS A 439 22.55 -12.02 -3.61
C HIS A 439 22.43 -10.58 -4.13
N HIS A 440 23.51 -9.99 -4.63
CA HIS A 440 23.51 -8.64 -5.22
C HIS A 440 22.63 -8.51 -6.49
N LEU A 441 22.23 -9.63 -7.11
CA LEU A 441 21.29 -9.68 -8.23
C LEU A 441 19.85 -9.91 -7.79
N ILE A 442 19.61 -10.12 -6.49
CA ILE A 442 18.29 -10.32 -5.91
C ILE A 442 17.86 -9.03 -5.23
N ASP A 443 16.85 -8.38 -5.78
CA ASP A 443 16.18 -7.25 -5.18
C ASP A 443 14.99 -7.77 -4.35
N LEU A 444 14.90 -7.39 -3.07
CA LEU A 444 13.87 -7.89 -2.14
C LEU A 444 12.69 -6.91 -2.04
N ALA A 445 11.48 -7.43 -2.07
CA ALA A 445 10.26 -6.65 -2.00
C ALA A 445 9.26 -7.27 -1.01
N PHE A 446 8.93 -6.51 0.04
CA PHE A 446 7.99 -6.93 1.08
C PHE A 446 6.77 -6.03 1.09
N LEU A 447 5.58 -6.61 1.30
CA LEU A 447 4.38 -5.86 1.62
C LEU A 447 3.80 -6.35 2.94
N VAL A 448 3.83 -5.50 3.97
CA VAL A 448 3.19 -5.77 5.26
C VAL A 448 1.78 -5.19 5.26
N SER A 449 0.77 -6.04 5.49
CA SER A 449 -0.65 -5.66 5.47
C SER A 449 -1.42 -6.27 6.62
N ASP A 450 -2.25 -5.46 7.29
CA ASP A 450 -3.22 -5.90 8.29
C ASP A 450 -2.61 -6.77 9.43
N SER A 451 -1.30 -6.61 9.71
CA SER A 451 -0.57 -7.28 10.80
C SER A 451 -0.90 -6.68 12.16
N LYS A 452 -0.98 -7.52 13.17
CA LYS A 452 -1.24 -7.22 14.58
C LYS A 452 -0.03 -7.49 15.49
N ASP A 453 0.96 -8.23 15.00
CA ASP A 453 2.19 -8.58 15.71
C ASP A 453 3.37 -7.61 15.36
N ASP A 454 4.59 -7.94 15.81
CA ASP A 454 5.82 -7.17 15.52
C ASP A 454 6.44 -7.52 14.13
N THR A 455 5.64 -7.92 13.13
CA THR A 455 6.16 -8.27 11.79
C THR A 455 7.05 -7.15 11.24
N MET A 456 6.60 -5.90 11.30
CA MET A 456 7.35 -4.77 10.72
C MET A 456 8.66 -4.49 11.47
N GLY A 457 8.64 -4.53 12.80
CA GLY A 457 9.81 -4.27 13.63
C GLY A 457 10.85 -5.38 13.50
N MET A 458 10.42 -6.64 13.46
CA MET A 458 11.31 -7.77 13.21
C MET A 458 11.88 -7.76 11.79
N LEU A 459 11.04 -7.54 10.77
CA LEU A 459 11.49 -7.44 9.38
C LEU A 459 12.59 -6.38 9.22
N THR A 460 12.39 -5.19 9.78
CA THR A 460 13.37 -4.09 9.69
C THR A 460 14.71 -4.48 10.31
N ARG A 461 14.70 -5.05 11.53
CA ARG A 461 15.92 -5.51 12.21
C ARG A 461 16.67 -6.56 11.39
N MET A 462 15.95 -7.55 10.87
CA MET A 462 16.56 -8.64 10.11
C MET A 462 17.11 -8.18 8.76
N LEU A 463 16.47 -7.20 8.11
CA LEU A 463 17.01 -6.57 6.89
C LEU A 463 18.26 -5.75 7.19
N GLU A 464 18.29 -5.01 8.30
CA GLU A 464 19.49 -4.29 8.74
C GLU A 464 20.64 -5.25 9.04
N GLU A 465 20.38 -6.35 9.75
CA GLU A 465 21.36 -7.42 9.99
C GLU A 465 21.86 -8.06 8.68
N LEU A 466 20.97 -8.31 7.72
CA LEU A 466 21.31 -8.89 6.42
C LEU A 466 22.18 -7.95 5.58
N GLN A 467 21.93 -6.64 5.63
CA GLN A 467 22.67 -5.63 4.86
C GLN A 467 23.97 -5.17 5.53
N THR A 468 24.12 -5.38 6.83
CA THR A 468 25.34 -5.06 7.61
C THR A 468 26.25 -6.26 7.83
N ASP A 469 26.02 -7.36 7.11
CA ASP A 469 26.85 -8.56 7.16
C ASP A 469 28.32 -8.22 6.82
N PRO A 470 29.31 -8.72 7.59
CA PRO A 470 30.72 -8.53 7.28
C PRO A 470 31.14 -9.03 5.90
N ASP A 471 30.45 -10.04 5.35
CA ASP A 471 30.66 -10.51 4.00
C ASP A 471 29.80 -9.72 3.01
N HIS A 472 30.44 -8.85 2.22
CA HIS A 472 29.75 -8.04 1.21
C HIS A 472 28.99 -8.87 0.16
N THR A 473 29.37 -10.13 -0.07
CA THR A 473 28.66 -11.01 -0.99
C THR A 473 27.30 -11.47 -0.47
N MET A 474 27.09 -11.37 0.85
CA MET A 474 25.82 -11.69 1.50
C MET A 474 24.79 -10.57 1.37
N SER A 475 25.21 -9.36 1.00
CA SER A 475 24.30 -8.24 0.79
C SER A 475 23.43 -8.44 -0.44
N PHE A 476 22.13 -8.23 -0.25
CA PHE A 476 21.15 -8.23 -1.32
C PHE A 476 21.18 -6.90 -2.08
N GLY A 477 20.57 -6.88 -3.26
CA GLY A 477 20.40 -5.68 -4.05
C GLY A 477 19.47 -4.67 -3.38
N GLU A 478 18.56 -4.08 -4.14
CA GLU A 478 17.65 -3.09 -3.61
C GLU A 478 16.52 -3.74 -2.78
N ILE A 479 16.32 -3.22 -1.58
CA ILE A 479 15.27 -3.69 -0.66
C ILE A 479 14.16 -2.65 -0.60
N SER A 480 12.94 -3.09 -0.87
CA SER A 480 11.72 -2.27 -0.81
C SER A 480 10.73 -2.85 0.20
N VAL A 481 10.45 -2.11 1.26
CA VAL A 481 9.42 -2.48 2.25
C VAL A 481 8.22 -1.55 2.11
N ILE A 482 7.07 -2.12 1.81
CA ILE A 482 5.81 -1.41 1.59
C ILE A 482 4.86 -1.77 2.73
N GLN A 483 4.19 -0.76 3.28
CA GLN A 483 3.13 -0.96 4.27
C GLN A 483 1.81 -0.47 3.68
N LYS A 484 0.81 -1.35 3.63
CA LYS A 484 -0.53 -1.01 3.14
C LYS A 484 -1.56 -2.00 3.66
N ASP A 485 -2.57 -1.49 4.36
CA ASP A 485 -3.69 -2.30 4.84
C ASP A 485 -4.83 -2.33 3.81
N PHE A 486 -5.49 -3.50 3.68
CA PHE A 486 -6.66 -3.69 2.81
C PHE A 486 -7.97 -3.84 3.59
N GLY A 487 -7.93 -3.74 4.93
CA GLY A 487 -9.13 -3.66 5.76
C GLY A 487 -9.87 -4.99 5.88
N GLN A 488 -9.15 -6.10 5.85
CA GLN A 488 -9.73 -7.43 5.99
C GLN A 488 -10.33 -7.60 7.39
N LYS A 489 -11.66 -7.51 7.50
CA LYS A 489 -12.39 -7.67 8.76
C LYS A 489 -12.23 -9.10 9.27
N VAL A 490 -11.54 -9.26 10.39
CA VAL A 490 -11.43 -10.53 11.10
C VAL A 490 -12.72 -10.75 11.88
N THR A 491 -13.72 -11.42 11.29
CA THR A 491 -14.87 -11.95 12.05
C THR A 491 -14.43 -13.09 12.96
N GLN A 492 -15.02 -13.17 14.15
CA GLN A 492 -14.51 -13.95 15.30
C GLN A 492 -14.83 -15.45 15.27
N ASP A 493 -15.67 -15.96 14.35
CA ASP A 493 -15.98 -17.39 14.27
C ASP A 493 -15.03 -18.12 13.32
N VAL A 494 -14.20 -19.00 13.86
CA VAL A 494 -13.24 -19.85 13.13
C VAL A 494 -13.95 -20.73 12.09
N GLU A 495 -15.15 -21.25 12.41
CA GLU A 495 -15.98 -22.01 11.47
C GLU A 495 -16.49 -21.18 10.28
N SER A 496 -16.76 -19.88 10.47
CA SER A 496 -17.19 -18.98 9.39
C SER A 496 -16.05 -18.58 8.43
N ARG A 497 -14.78 -18.74 8.85
CA ARG A 497 -13.59 -18.39 8.07
C ARG A 497 -13.24 -19.44 7.02
N HIS A 498 -13.62 -20.69 7.27
CA HIS A 498 -13.36 -21.80 6.36
C HIS A 498 -14.52 -22.07 5.41
N GLY A 499 -15.62 -21.33 5.47
CA GLY A 499 -16.72 -21.49 4.51
C GLY A 499 -16.32 -21.05 3.10
N PHE A 500 -16.69 -21.86 2.10
CA PHE A 500 -16.46 -21.61 0.67
C PHE A 500 -16.72 -20.16 0.23
N ALA A 501 -17.80 -19.55 0.72
CA ALA A 501 -18.21 -18.18 0.38
C ALA A 501 -17.24 -17.08 0.90
N ALA A 502 -16.54 -17.31 2.02
CA ALA A 502 -15.59 -16.34 2.59
C ALA A 502 -14.25 -16.35 1.85
N GLN A 503 -13.89 -17.50 1.28
CA GLN A 503 -12.59 -17.74 0.66
C GLN A 503 -12.39 -16.93 -0.64
N ALA A 504 -13.46 -16.77 -1.42
CA ALA A 504 -13.45 -15.92 -2.62
C ALA A 504 -13.10 -14.45 -2.30
N GLY A 505 -13.67 -13.89 -1.23
CA GLY A 505 -13.38 -12.54 -0.78
C GLY A 505 -11.92 -12.37 -0.32
N ARG A 506 -11.39 -13.36 0.41
CA ARG A 506 -9.99 -13.38 0.85
C ARG A 506 -9.01 -13.39 -0.33
N ARG A 507 -9.21 -14.27 -1.33
CA ARG A 507 -8.36 -14.33 -2.54
C ARG A 507 -8.33 -13.00 -3.27
N LYS A 508 -9.49 -12.34 -3.44
CA LYS A 508 -9.57 -11.01 -4.07
C LYS A 508 -8.75 -9.95 -3.32
N LEU A 509 -8.72 -9.96 -1.99
CA LEU A 509 -7.89 -9.04 -1.19
C LEU A 509 -6.39 -9.38 -1.28
N MET A 510 -6.03 -10.66 -1.23
CA MET A 510 -4.64 -11.11 -1.42
C MET A 510 -4.11 -10.72 -2.80
N ALA A 511 -4.94 -10.84 -3.84
CA ALA A 511 -4.61 -10.41 -5.19
C ALA A 511 -4.30 -8.89 -5.25
N GLN A 512 -5.05 -8.07 -4.52
CA GLN A 512 -4.74 -6.64 -4.39
C GLN A 512 -3.36 -6.44 -3.75
N ALA A 513 -3.07 -7.13 -2.63
CA ALA A 513 -1.77 -7.03 -1.97
C ALA A 513 -0.61 -7.38 -2.92
N ARG A 514 -0.69 -8.52 -3.63
CA ARG A 514 0.33 -8.93 -4.61
C ARG A 514 0.49 -7.90 -5.73
N ASN A 515 -0.61 -7.39 -6.30
CA ASN A 515 -0.53 -6.37 -7.36
C ASN A 515 0.07 -5.04 -6.89
N TRP A 516 -0.26 -4.60 -5.67
CA TRP A 516 0.31 -3.38 -5.09
C TRP A 516 1.81 -3.53 -4.85
N LEU A 517 2.24 -4.67 -4.31
CA LEU A 517 3.65 -4.97 -4.12
C LEU A 517 4.40 -4.93 -5.46
N LEU A 518 3.92 -5.71 -6.44
CA LEU A 518 4.54 -5.80 -7.76
C LEU A 518 4.62 -4.44 -8.46
N SER A 519 3.51 -3.69 -8.50
CA SER A 519 3.44 -2.43 -9.23
C SER A 519 4.36 -1.35 -8.64
N ALA A 520 4.64 -1.44 -7.34
CA ALA A 520 5.49 -0.49 -6.64
C ALA A 520 6.99 -0.86 -6.69
N THR A 521 7.32 -2.14 -6.94
CA THR A 521 8.72 -2.61 -6.87
C THR A 521 9.29 -3.10 -8.20
N LEU A 522 8.47 -3.43 -9.21
CA LEU A 522 8.95 -3.87 -10.52
C LEU A 522 9.68 -2.74 -11.28
N ARG A 523 10.95 -2.97 -11.63
CA ARG A 523 11.81 -2.01 -12.32
C ARG A 523 12.16 -2.47 -13.72
N PRO A 524 12.60 -1.55 -14.61
CA PRO A 524 13.04 -1.88 -15.95
C PRO A 524 14.17 -2.92 -16.04
N ALA A 525 15.01 -3.03 -15.01
CA ALA A 525 16.17 -3.93 -14.97
C ALA A 525 15.86 -5.38 -14.54
N HIS A 526 14.66 -5.68 -14.02
CA HIS A 526 14.34 -7.04 -13.57
C HIS A 526 14.02 -7.95 -14.76
N SER A 527 14.69 -9.10 -14.83
CA SER A 527 14.44 -10.18 -15.79
C SER A 527 13.44 -11.20 -15.25
N TRP A 528 13.45 -11.41 -13.93
CA TRP A 528 12.62 -12.39 -13.24
C TRP A 528 11.90 -11.77 -12.05
N VAL A 529 10.74 -12.34 -11.72
CA VAL A 529 10.01 -12.05 -10.49
C VAL A 529 9.75 -13.39 -9.81
N TYR A 530 10.19 -13.50 -8.56
CA TYR A 530 10.04 -14.68 -7.75
C TYR A 530 9.10 -14.40 -6.57
N TRP A 531 7.92 -14.99 -6.58
CA TRP A 531 6.98 -14.93 -5.46
C TRP A 531 7.30 -16.03 -4.47
N ARG A 532 7.41 -15.68 -3.19
CA ARG A 532 7.71 -16.65 -2.13
C ARG A 532 6.99 -16.27 -0.85
N ASP A 533 6.20 -17.20 -0.32
CA ASP A 533 5.58 -17.04 1.00
C ASP A 533 6.61 -17.24 2.12
N ALA A 534 6.36 -16.64 3.29
CA ALA A 534 7.32 -16.57 4.40
C ALA A 534 7.38 -17.85 5.27
N ASP A 535 6.40 -18.73 5.11
CA ASP A 535 6.10 -19.94 5.88
C ASP A 535 6.62 -21.23 5.22
N VAL A 536 7.46 -21.11 4.18
CA VAL A 536 8.07 -22.29 3.55
C VAL A 536 9.26 -22.78 4.36
N GLU A 537 9.11 -23.94 5.00
CA GLU A 537 10.03 -24.61 5.92
C GLU A 537 11.32 -25.12 5.29
N THR A 538 11.29 -25.70 4.09
CA THR A 538 12.53 -26.07 3.37
C THR A 538 12.38 -25.92 1.85
N ALA A 539 13.47 -25.53 1.20
CA ALA A 539 13.62 -25.56 -0.26
C ALA A 539 15.09 -25.75 -0.63
N PRO A 540 15.39 -26.31 -1.81
CA PRO A 540 16.75 -26.35 -2.33
C PRO A 540 17.35 -24.95 -2.43
N PHE A 541 18.64 -24.85 -2.09
CA PHE A 541 19.39 -23.59 -2.13
C PHE A 541 19.54 -23.03 -3.55
N THR A 542 19.49 -23.92 -4.54
CA THR A 542 19.56 -23.68 -5.98
C THR A 542 18.20 -23.40 -6.63
N ILE A 543 17.14 -23.16 -5.85
CA ILE A 543 15.77 -23.07 -6.36
C ILE A 543 15.59 -22.05 -7.49
N LEU A 544 16.32 -20.94 -7.48
CA LEU A 544 16.20 -19.95 -8.56
C LEU A 544 16.78 -20.51 -9.86
N GLU A 545 17.98 -21.08 -9.80
CA GLU A 545 18.67 -21.71 -10.92
C GLU A 545 17.90 -22.92 -11.47
N ASP A 546 17.38 -23.75 -10.57
CA ASP A 546 16.66 -24.98 -10.88
C ASP A 546 15.29 -24.71 -11.53
N LEU A 547 14.65 -23.57 -11.22
CA LEU A 547 13.43 -23.15 -11.90
C LEU A 547 13.74 -22.39 -13.20
N MET A 548 14.80 -21.56 -13.22
CA MET A 548 15.21 -20.81 -14.42
C MET A 548 15.59 -21.74 -15.57
N ARG A 549 16.29 -22.85 -15.31
CA ARG A 549 16.80 -23.77 -16.35
C ARG A 549 15.72 -24.32 -17.30
N HIS A 550 14.46 -24.36 -16.87
CA HIS A 550 13.31 -24.78 -17.70
C HIS A 550 12.94 -23.75 -18.78
N ASP A 551 13.41 -22.50 -18.66
CA ASP A 551 13.22 -21.40 -19.61
C ASP A 551 11.76 -21.07 -19.98
N LYS A 552 10.80 -21.43 -19.12
CA LYS A 552 9.38 -21.08 -19.31
C LYS A 552 9.04 -19.72 -18.74
N ASP A 553 7.87 -19.21 -19.11
CA ASP A 553 7.40 -17.90 -18.68
C ASP A 553 6.96 -17.90 -17.21
N VAL A 554 6.31 -18.98 -16.76
CA VAL A 554 5.89 -19.21 -15.38
C VAL A 554 6.20 -20.66 -14.99
N VAL A 555 6.91 -20.84 -13.88
CA VAL A 555 7.30 -22.14 -13.34
C VAL A 555 6.95 -22.19 -11.86
N VAL A 556 6.29 -23.26 -11.42
CA VAL A 556 6.00 -23.54 -10.01
C VAL A 556 6.53 -24.91 -9.58
N PRO A 557 7.17 -25.03 -8.41
CA PRO A 557 7.51 -26.32 -7.84
C PRO A 557 6.28 -26.99 -7.22
N ASN A 558 6.39 -28.28 -6.92
CA ASN A 558 5.40 -28.96 -6.08
C ASN A 558 5.56 -28.58 -4.61
N VAL A 559 4.45 -28.44 -3.87
CA VAL A 559 4.46 -27.98 -2.48
C VAL A 559 3.79 -28.99 -1.58
N TRP A 560 4.56 -29.51 -0.64
CA TRP A 560 4.15 -30.50 0.35
C TRP A 560 4.32 -29.94 1.75
N ARG A 561 3.71 -30.59 2.73
CA ARG A 561 3.94 -30.30 4.15
C ARG A 561 4.36 -31.57 4.88
N PRO A 562 5.31 -31.48 5.81
CA PRO A 562 5.53 -32.58 6.74
C PRO A 562 4.33 -32.67 7.68
N LEU A 563 3.99 -33.87 8.07
CA LEU A 563 3.02 -34.16 9.11
C LEU A 563 3.70 -34.97 10.20
N PRO A 564 3.21 -34.89 11.44
CA PRO A 564 3.63 -35.82 12.46
C PRO A 564 3.36 -37.29 12.05
N ASP A 565 4.13 -38.22 12.59
CA ASP A 565 4.06 -39.65 12.24
C ASP A 565 2.64 -40.23 12.37
N TRP A 566 1.88 -39.79 13.39
CA TRP A 566 0.51 -40.25 13.64
C TRP A 566 -0.50 -39.74 12.59
N LEU A 567 -0.15 -38.73 11.79
CA LEU A 567 -0.94 -38.19 10.69
C LEU A 567 -0.45 -38.64 9.31
N GLY A 568 0.51 -39.57 9.24
CA GLY A 568 1.00 -40.14 7.99
C GLY A 568 2.26 -39.48 7.42
N GLY A 569 2.97 -38.65 8.19
CA GLY A 569 4.34 -38.20 7.90
C GLY A 569 4.48 -37.09 6.85
N GLU A 570 3.73 -37.14 5.75
CA GLU A 570 3.76 -36.11 4.70
C GLU A 570 2.42 -35.98 3.99
N GLN A 571 2.10 -34.78 3.49
CA GLN A 571 0.86 -34.55 2.73
C GLN A 571 1.04 -33.46 1.66
N PRO A 572 0.35 -33.58 0.51
CA PRO A 572 0.20 -32.46 -0.42
C PRO A 572 -0.39 -31.23 0.26
N TYR A 573 0.21 -30.06 0.02
CA TYR A 573 -0.24 -28.81 0.64
C TYR A 573 -0.95 -27.89 -0.35
N ASP A 574 -0.29 -27.54 -1.46
CA ASP A 574 -0.81 -26.55 -2.39
C ASP A 574 -1.67 -27.18 -3.49
N LEU A 575 -2.99 -27.11 -3.33
CA LEU A 575 -3.95 -27.61 -4.31
C LEU A 575 -4.30 -26.58 -5.40
N ASN A 576 -3.70 -25.40 -5.41
CA ASN A 576 -4.00 -24.33 -6.38
C ASN A 576 -3.23 -24.48 -7.71
N SER A 577 -2.29 -25.41 -7.78
CA SER A 577 -1.55 -25.75 -8.99
C SER A 577 -2.20 -26.94 -9.67
N TRP A 578 -2.84 -26.73 -10.82
CA TRP A 578 -3.64 -27.75 -11.50
C TRP A 578 -3.74 -27.50 -13.01
N GLN A 579 -4.07 -28.56 -13.75
CA GLN A 579 -4.46 -28.48 -15.16
C GLN A 579 -5.99 -28.52 -15.27
N GLU A 580 -6.54 -27.78 -16.23
CA GLU A 580 -7.99 -27.64 -16.41
C GLU A 580 -8.66 -28.97 -16.80
N SER A 581 -9.93 -29.13 -16.44
CA SER A 581 -10.73 -30.31 -16.79
C SER A 581 -12.02 -29.93 -17.52
N GLU A 582 -12.54 -30.83 -18.36
CA GLU A 582 -13.82 -30.62 -19.05
C GLU A 582 -14.98 -30.45 -18.06
N THR A 583 -14.96 -31.20 -16.94
CA THR A 583 -15.97 -31.12 -15.89
C THR A 583 -15.95 -29.75 -15.19
N ALA A 584 -14.76 -29.22 -14.91
CA ALA A 584 -14.62 -27.90 -14.31
C ALA A 584 -15.05 -26.77 -15.25
N LEU A 585 -14.77 -26.89 -16.55
CA LEU A 585 -15.27 -25.95 -17.56
C LEU A 585 -16.80 -25.97 -17.64
N ALA A 586 -17.41 -27.16 -17.69
CA ALA A 586 -18.86 -27.30 -17.69
C ALA A 586 -19.49 -26.73 -16.40
N LEU A 587 -18.86 -26.95 -15.24
CA LEU A 587 -19.28 -26.35 -13.98
C LEU A 587 -19.17 -24.82 -14.04
N ALA A 588 -18.05 -24.28 -14.52
CA ALA A 588 -17.82 -22.84 -14.61
C ALA A 588 -18.88 -22.12 -15.46
N GLU A 589 -19.40 -22.75 -16.51
CA GLU A 589 -20.49 -22.22 -17.35
C GLU A 589 -21.82 -22.10 -16.59
N THR A 590 -22.04 -22.91 -15.55
CA THR A 590 -23.27 -22.87 -14.74
C THR A 590 -23.27 -21.80 -13.66
N LEU A 591 -22.10 -21.23 -13.33
CA LEU A 591 -21.93 -20.30 -12.22
C LEU A 591 -22.10 -18.83 -12.66
N ASP A 592 -22.59 -18.00 -11.73
CA ASP A 592 -22.71 -16.55 -11.93
C ASP A 592 -21.37 -15.88 -12.26
N GLU A 593 -21.38 -14.78 -13.02
CA GLU A 593 -20.18 -14.08 -13.50
C GLU A 593 -19.17 -13.76 -12.38
N ASP A 594 -19.65 -13.34 -11.21
CA ASP A 594 -18.82 -12.97 -10.05
C ASP A 594 -18.35 -14.14 -9.17
N ALA A 595 -18.82 -15.37 -9.46
CA ALA A 595 -18.45 -16.57 -8.72
C ALA A 595 -16.95 -16.87 -8.86
N VAL A 596 -16.36 -17.40 -7.80
CA VAL A 596 -14.96 -17.84 -7.76
C VAL A 596 -14.93 -19.28 -7.28
N ILE A 597 -14.41 -20.17 -8.12
CA ILE A 597 -14.08 -21.54 -7.77
C ILE A 597 -12.81 -21.49 -6.91
N VAL A 598 -12.82 -22.21 -5.81
CA VAL A 598 -11.65 -22.37 -4.95
C VAL A 598 -11.40 -23.86 -4.76
N GLU A 599 -10.24 -24.31 -5.20
CA GLU A 599 -9.85 -25.71 -5.07
C GLU A 599 -9.64 -26.14 -3.61
N GLY A 600 -9.87 -27.43 -3.35
CA GLY A 600 -9.77 -28.04 -2.01
C GLY A 600 -11.07 -28.05 -1.20
N TYR A 601 -12.18 -27.59 -1.79
CA TYR A 601 -13.50 -27.53 -1.16
C TYR A 601 -14.49 -28.51 -1.79
N ALA A 602 -15.26 -29.24 -0.95
CA ALA A 602 -16.17 -30.29 -1.40
C ALA A 602 -17.40 -29.76 -2.16
N GLU A 603 -17.66 -28.46 -2.07
CA GLU A 603 -18.80 -27.78 -2.68
C GLU A 603 -18.80 -27.88 -4.21
N TYR A 604 -17.62 -27.92 -4.83
CA TYR A 604 -17.46 -28.01 -6.28
C TYR A 604 -16.53 -29.16 -6.67
N ALA A 605 -17.09 -30.21 -7.27
CA ALA A 605 -16.32 -31.32 -7.82
C ALA A 605 -15.72 -30.95 -9.19
N THR A 606 -14.53 -30.36 -9.18
CA THR A 606 -13.83 -29.88 -10.39
C THR A 606 -13.10 -31.00 -11.14
N TRP A 607 -12.73 -32.09 -10.46
CA TRP A 607 -12.00 -33.24 -11.05
C TRP A 607 -10.71 -32.83 -11.79
N ARG A 608 -10.09 -31.72 -11.36
CA ARG A 608 -8.84 -31.26 -11.94
C ARG A 608 -7.67 -32.12 -11.44
N PRO A 609 -6.73 -32.52 -12.31
CA PRO A 609 -5.48 -33.09 -11.85
C PRO A 609 -4.64 -31.99 -11.18
N HIS A 610 -4.42 -32.13 -9.87
CA HIS A 610 -3.57 -31.23 -9.11
C HIS A 610 -2.12 -31.69 -9.13
N LEU A 611 -1.18 -30.74 -9.29
CA LEU A 611 0.26 -30.97 -9.25
C LEU A 611 0.68 -31.71 -7.98
N ALA A 612 0.04 -31.37 -6.85
CA ALA A 612 0.33 -31.91 -5.53
C ALA A 612 0.25 -33.45 -5.47
N TYR A 613 -0.71 -34.05 -6.16
CA TYR A 613 -0.93 -35.51 -6.13
C TYR A 613 -0.05 -36.30 -7.11
N LEU A 614 0.69 -35.61 -7.98
CA LEU A 614 1.50 -36.25 -9.03
C LEU A 614 2.95 -36.49 -8.61
N ARG A 615 3.30 -36.18 -7.35
CA ARG A 615 4.65 -36.42 -6.82
C ARG A 615 4.92 -37.92 -6.70
N ASP A 616 5.94 -38.34 -7.42
CA ASP A 616 6.74 -39.53 -7.14
C ASP A 616 8.08 -39.10 -6.51
N PRO A 617 8.43 -39.53 -5.28
CA PRO A 617 9.73 -39.23 -4.66
C PRO A 617 10.95 -39.73 -5.44
N TYR A 618 10.78 -40.70 -6.34
CA TYR A 618 11.83 -41.24 -7.21
C TYR A 618 11.70 -40.77 -8.66
N GLY A 619 10.72 -39.91 -8.94
CA GLY A 619 10.51 -39.32 -10.26
C GLY A 619 11.59 -38.31 -10.64
N ASP A 620 11.66 -38.01 -11.93
CA ASP A 620 12.60 -37.02 -12.46
C ASP A 620 12.22 -35.59 -12.02
N PRO A 621 13.06 -34.88 -11.23
CA PRO A 621 12.79 -33.50 -10.83
C PRO A 621 12.63 -32.53 -12.00
N ASP A 622 13.15 -32.87 -13.19
CA ASP A 622 13.04 -32.08 -14.41
C ASP A 622 11.72 -32.30 -15.17
N MET A 623 10.84 -33.20 -14.70
CA MET A 623 9.57 -33.45 -15.36
C MET A 623 8.70 -32.20 -15.35
N GLU A 624 8.26 -31.77 -16.54
CA GLU A 624 7.37 -30.62 -16.71
C GLU A 624 5.93 -31.08 -16.92
N MET A 625 4.99 -30.37 -16.29
CA MET A 625 3.56 -30.51 -16.53
C MET A 625 2.97 -29.14 -16.90
N GLU A 626 2.18 -29.05 -17.95
CA GLU A 626 1.44 -27.82 -18.25
C GLU A 626 0.35 -27.58 -17.20
N LEU A 627 0.22 -26.33 -16.76
CA LEU A 627 -0.79 -25.91 -15.79
C LEU A 627 -1.67 -24.80 -16.34
N ASP A 628 -2.88 -24.73 -15.82
CA ASP A 628 -3.83 -23.65 -16.08
C ASP A 628 -4.07 -22.79 -14.83
N GLY A 629 -4.04 -23.40 -13.64
CA GLY A 629 -3.99 -22.72 -12.35
C GLY A 629 -2.62 -22.87 -11.70
N VAL A 630 -2.14 -21.84 -11.01
CA VAL A 630 -0.89 -21.88 -10.23
C VAL A 630 -1.14 -21.42 -8.81
N GLY A 631 -0.45 -22.04 -7.86
CA GLY A 631 -0.50 -21.64 -6.46
C GLY A 631 0.52 -20.57 -6.07
N GLY A 632 0.25 -19.91 -4.95
CA GLY A 632 0.94 -18.69 -4.52
C GLY A 632 2.22 -18.86 -3.72
N VAL A 633 2.54 -20.09 -3.29
CA VAL A 633 3.60 -20.36 -2.31
C VAL A 633 4.99 -20.09 -2.89
N SER A 634 5.22 -20.48 -4.14
CA SER A 634 6.48 -20.30 -4.83
C SER A 634 6.26 -20.22 -6.34
N ILE A 635 6.45 -19.04 -6.93
CA ILE A 635 6.26 -18.81 -8.37
C ILE A 635 7.47 -18.10 -8.92
N LEU A 636 8.18 -18.73 -9.86
CA LEU A 636 9.16 -18.02 -10.69
C LEU A 636 8.51 -17.64 -12.02
N ALA A 637 8.50 -16.36 -12.35
CA ALA A 637 7.96 -15.88 -13.61
C ALA A 637 8.88 -14.84 -14.27
N LYS A 638 8.97 -14.87 -15.60
CA LYS A 638 9.71 -13.87 -16.37
C LYS A 638 9.04 -12.50 -16.18
N ALA A 639 9.83 -11.46 -15.95
CA ALA A 639 9.30 -10.11 -15.72
C ALA A 639 8.47 -9.59 -16.91
N ARG A 640 8.74 -10.09 -18.13
CA ARG A 640 7.96 -9.77 -19.34
C ARG A 640 6.48 -10.16 -19.24
N VAL A 641 6.16 -11.22 -18.48
CA VAL A 641 4.78 -11.69 -18.24
C VAL A 641 3.96 -10.58 -17.58
N PHE A 642 4.50 -10.01 -16.51
CA PHE A 642 3.86 -8.91 -15.79
C PHE A 642 3.82 -7.61 -16.61
N ARG A 643 4.90 -7.32 -17.36
CA ARG A 643 4.95 -6.12 -18.22
C ARG A 643 3.99 -6.18 -19.40
N ALA A 644 3.63 -7.38 -19.86
CA ALA A 644 2.61 -7.58 -20.89
C ALA A 644 1.18 -7.32 -20.36
N GLY A 645 0.98 -7.29 -19.04
CA GLY A 645 -0.30 -7.00 -18.39
C GLY A 645 -0.88 -8.16 -17.58
N VAL A 646 -0.21 -9.32 -17.53
CA VAL A 646 -0.62 -10.43 -16.65
C VAL A 646 -0.42 -10.00 -15.20
N HIS A 647 -1.43 -10.20 -14.36
CA HIS A 647 -1.43 -9.81 -12.95
C HIS A 647 -2.32 -10.75 -12.15
N PHE A 648 -2.39 -10.57 -10.83
CA PHE A 648 -3.26 -11.38 -9.96
C PHE A 648 -4.67 -10.78 -9.96
N PRO A 649 -5.70 -11.41 -10.56
CA PRO A 649 -7.00 -10.77 -10.68
C PRO A 649 -7.65 -10.58 -9.31
N ALA A 650 -7.94 -9.34 -8.94
CA ALA A 650 -8.68 -8.98 -7.72
C ALA A 650 -10.21 -9.04 -7.92
N PHE A 651 -10.65 -9.65 -9.01
CA PHE A 651 -12.02 -9.86 -9.45
C PHE A 651 -12.10 -11.29 -10.01
N SER A 652 -13.32 -11.77 -10.32
CA SER A 652 -13.45 -13.08 -10.96
C SER A 652 -12.99 -13.02 -12.41
N PHE A 653 -11.94 -13.75 -12.75
CA PHE A 653 -11.44 -13.95 -14.10
C PHE A 653 -11.58 -15.43 -14.45
N GLU A 654 -12.47 -15.76 -15.39
CA GLU A 654 -12.82 -17.15 -15.72
C GLU A 654 -13.14 -18.00 -14.48
N LYS A 655 -13.91 -17.42 -13.54
CA LYS A 655 -14.27 -18.03 -12.24
C LYS A 655 -13.11 -18.24 -11.28
N HIS A 656 -11.96 -17.59 -11.48
CA HIS A 656 -10.81 -17.68 -10.58
C HIS A 656 -10.35 -16.29 -10.16
N ALA A 657 -9.59 -16.21 -9.08
CA ALA A 657 -9.00 -14.97 -8.59
C ALA A 657 -7.57 -15.24 -8.13
N GLU A 658 -6.82 -14.17 -7.86
CA GLU A 658 -5.47 -14.27 -7.29
C GLU A 658 -4.50 -15.10 -8.14
N THR A 659 -3.85 -16.12 -7.59
CA THR A 659 -2.77 -16.89 -8.24
C THR A 659 -3.29 -17.83 -9.32
N GLU A 660 -4.43 -18.50 -9.09
CA GLU A 660 -5.09 -19.32 -10.10
C GLU A 660 -5.56 -18.48 -11.29
N GLY A 661 -6.11 -17.29 -11.00
CA GLY A 661 -6.48 -16.32 -12.04
C GLY A 661 -5.28 -15.80 -12.81
N PHE A 662 -4.13 -15.64 -12.16
CA PHE A 662 -2.85 -15.29 -12.80
C PHE A 662 -2.39 -16.38 -13.77
N GLY A 663 -2.45 -17.66 -13.37
CA GLY A 663 -2.14 -18.80 -14.25
C GLY A 663 -3.00 -18.82 -15.51
N LYS A 664 -4.32 -18.70 -15.34
CA LYS A 664 -5.28 -18.66 -16.45
C LYS A 664 -5.03 -17.47 -17.37
N MET A 665 -4.80 -16.29 -16.80
CA MET A 665 -4.52 -15.09 -17.57
C MET A 665 -3.23 -15.22 -18.39
N ALA A 666 -2.17 -15.79 -17.79
CA ALA A 666 -0.92 -16.06 -18.49
C ALA A 666 -1.14 -17.00 -19.69
N ARG A 667 -1.83 -18.14 -19.49
CA ARG A 667 -2.19 -19.08 -20.57
C ARG A 667 -3.02 -18.41 -21.65
N ARG A 668 -4.02 -17.59 -21.27
CA ARG A 668 -4.89 -16.88 -22.22
C ARG A 668 -4.14 -15.87 -23.08
N MET A 669 -3.08 -15.28 -22.53
CA MET A 669 -2.19 -14.36 -23.24
C MET A 669 -1.08 -15.08 -24.03
N GLY A 670 -1.08 -16.42 -24.05
CA GLY A 670 -0.14 -17.23 -24.83
C GLY A 670 1.21 -17.48 -24.15
N PHE A 671 1.32 -17.22 -22.85
CA PHE A 671 2.52 -17.54 -22.08
C PHE A 671 2.53 -19.01 -21.64
N SER A 672 3.72 -19.57 -21.51
CA SER A 672 3.94 -20.92 -21.00
C SER A 672 3.82 -20.94 -19.46
N VAL A 673 2.99 -21.85 -18.94
CA VAL A 673 2.79 -22.03 -17.50
C VAL A 673 2.98 -23.51 -17.20
N ILE A 674 4.00 -23.82 -16.40
CA ILE A 674 4.34 -25.20 -16.06
C ILE A 674 4.49 -25.39 -14.54
N GLY A 675 4.28 -26.62 -14.10
CA GLY A 675 4.63 -27.11 -12.78
C GLY A 675 5.64 -28.24 -12.87
N LEU A 676 6.41 -28.43 -11.80
CA LEU A 676 7.37 -29.52 -11.65
C LEU A 676 6.86 -30.53 -10.63
N PRO A 677 6.27 -31.68 -11.02
CA PRO A 677 5.59 -32.59 -10.10
C PRO A 677 6.52 -33.22 -9.05
N HIS A 678 7.78 -33.47 -9.40
CA HIS A 678 8.74 -34.17 -8.54
C HIS A 678 9.69 -33.20 -7.81
N TYR A 679 9.81 -31.96 -8.27
CA TYR A 679 10.62 -30.94 -7.60
C TYR A 679 9.82 -30.34 -6.44
N THR A 680 10.13 -30.75 -5.21
CA THR A 680 9.31 -30.48 -4.03
C THR A 680 9.93 -29.44 -3.10
N ILE A 681 9.11 -28.50 -2.65
CA ILE A 681 9.39 -27.60 -1.52
C ILE A 681 8.42 -27.89 -0.37
N TRP A 682 8.83 -27.58 0.86
CA TRP A 682 8.10 -27.96 2.06
C TRP A 682 7.57 -26.75 2.81
N HIS A 683 6.25 -26.68 2.97
CA HIS A 683 5.56 -25.69 3.78
C HIS A 683 5.51 -26.12 5.23
N LEU A 684 5.63 -25.15 6.16
CA LEU A 684 5.56 -25.41 7.60
C LEU A 684 4.23 -26.05 8.00
N TYR A 685 4.28 -27.01 8.91
CA TYR A 685 3.09 -27.59 9.53
C TYR A 685 2.48 -26.65 10.58
N GLU A 686 1.22 -26.28 10.40
CA GLU A 686 0.42 -25.58 11.42
C GLU A 686 -0.61 -26.55 12.03
N PRO A 687 -0.48 -26.91 13.32
CA PRO A 687 -1.40 -27.84 13.97
C PRO A 687 -2.83 -27.28 14.04
N SER A 688 -3.83 -28.10 13.75
CA SER A 688 -5.23 -27.77 14.03
C SER A 688 -5.54 -27.81 15.53
N VAL A 689 -6.72 -27.32 15.93
CA VAL A 689 -7.17 -27.38 17.33
C VAL A 689 -7.25 -28.82 17.85
N ASP A 690 -7.65 -29.76 16.99
CA ASP A 690 -7.72 -31.17 17.37
C ASP A 690 -6.33 -31.81 17.41
N ASP A 691 -5.41 -31.38 16.54
CA ASP A 691 -4.00 -31.82 16.60
C ASP A 691 -3.34 -31.33 17.90
N LEU A 692 -3.61 -30.10 18.32
CA LEU A 692 -3.12 -29.55 19.59
C LEU A 692 -3.62 -30.38 20.78
N ARG A 693 -4.91 -30.72 20.81
CA ARG A 693 -5.49 -31.60 21.85
C ARG A 693 -4.82 -32.96 21.86
N HIS A 694 -4.62 -33.57 20.69
CA HIS A 694 -4.00 -34.88 20.60
C HIS A 694 -2.52 -34.84 21.04
N MET A 695 -1.78 -33.78 20.69
CA MET A 695 -0.41 -33.58 21.17
C MET A 695 -0.35 -33.39 22.69
N GLU A 696 -1.30 -32.63 23.27
CA GLU A 696 -1.40 -32.48 24.73
C GLU A 696 -1.67 -33.83 25.41
N GLU A 697 -2.58 -34.65 24.87
CA GLU A 697 -2.88 -36.00 25.36
C GLU A 697 -1.63 -36.89 25.33
N MET A 698 -0.92 -36.93 24.19
CA MET A 698 0.32 -37.70 24.06
C MET A 698 1.44 -37.20 24.98
N GLU A 699 1.55 -35.89 25.21
CA GLU A 699 2.52 -35.34 26.15
C GLU A 699 2.20 -35.74 27.59
N GLN A 700 0.91 -35.75 27.99
CA GLN A 700 0.50 -36.25 29.30
C GLN A 700 0.80 -37.74 29.47
N GLU A 701 0.53 -38.55 28.44
CA GLU A 701 0.89 -39.97 28.45
C GLU A 701 2.41 -40.18 28.54
N ARG A 702 3.21 -39.39 27.82
CA ARG A 702 4.67 -39.45 27.88
C ARG A 702 5.18 -39.10 29.28
N LEU A 703 4.69 -38.01 29.87
CA LEU A 703 5.06 -37.60 31.23
C LEU A 703 4.62 -38.62 32.29
N ALA A 704 3.46 -39.24 32.11
CA ALA A 704 2.98 -40.32 32.99
C ALA A 704 3.91 -41.53 32.90
N ARG A 705 4.28 -41.95 31.67
CA ARG A 705 5.20 -43.05 31.43
C ARG A 705 6.61 -42.77 31.96
N GLU A 706 7.16 -41.58 31.73
CA GLU A 706 8.46 -41.15 32.28
C GLU A 706 8.43 -41.16 33.82
N LYS A 707 7.31 -40.74 34.43
CA LYS A 707 7.12 -40.81 35.88
C LYS A 707 7.03 -42.24 36.38
N GLU A 708 6.31 -43.12 35.70
CA GLU A 708 6.24 -44.54 36.03
C GLU A 708 7.60 -45.23 35.89
N GLU A 709 8.34 -44.97 34.81
CA GLU A 709 9.70 -45.48 34.60
C GLU A 709 10.64 -44.98 35.71
N LYS A 710 10.52 -43.70 36.12
CA LYS A 710 11.28 -43.14 37.23
C LYS A 710 10.90 -43.77 38.57
N GLU A 711 9.62 -43.96 38.86
CA GLU A 711 9.16 -44.65 40.07
C GLU A 711 9.59 -46.12 40.10
N GLN A 712 9.60 -46.79 38.94
CA GLN A 712 10.11 -48.15 38.81
C GLN A 712 11.62 -48.20 39.03
N ALA A 713 12.38 -47.25 38.50
CA ALA A 713 13.82 -47.12 38.73
C ALA A 713 14.14 -46.85 40.20
N GLU A 714 13.42 -45.92 40.85
CA GLU A 714 13.56 -45.64 42.29
C GLU A 714 13.16 -46.83 43.16
N ARG A 715 12.13 -47.59 42.78
CA ARG A 715 11.75 -48.85 43.45
C ARG A 715 12.83 -49.91 43.26
N ALA A 716 13.37 -50.07 42.05
CA ALA A 716 14.45 -51.02 41.78
C ALA A 716 15.72 -50.66 42.56
N GLU A 717 16.05 -49.37 42.67
CA GLU A 717 17.17 -48.88 43.48
C GLU A 717 16.93 -49.14 44.98
N ARG A 718 15.74 -48.85 45.51
CA ARG A 718 15.39 -49.20 46.91
C ARG A 718 15.45 -50.71 47.17
N VAL A 719 15.02 -51.51 46.21
CA VAL A 719 15.08 -52.96 46.32
C VAL A 719 16.54 -53.43 46.29
N ASP A 720 17.39 -52.89 45.41
CA ASP A 720 18.82 -53.20 45.39
C ASP A 720 19.55 -52.77 46.68
N THR A 721 19.20 -51.63 47.27
CA THR A 721 19.76 -51.20 48.58
C THR A 721 19.28 -52.09 49.72
N LEU A 722 17.99 -52.46 49.77
CA LEU A 722 17.45 -53.41 50.74
C LEU A 722 18.08 -54.81 50.60
N PHE A 723 18.33 -55.28 49.37
CA PHE A 723 19.01 -56.55 49.14
C PHE A 723 20.50 -56.49 49.51
N LYS A 724 21.19 -55.37 49.31
CA LYS A 724 22.58 -55.16 49.80
C LYS A 724 22.66 -55.17 51.33
N ASP A 725 21.74 -54.50 52.02
CA ASP A 725 21.70 -54.50 53.48
C ASP A 725 21.40 -55.90 54.02
N SER A 726 20.38 -56.58 53.48
CA SER A 726 20.04 -57.96 53.90
C SER A 726 21.17 -58.96 53.65
N LYS A 727 21.96 -58.79 52.58
CA LYS A 727 23.11 -59.64 52.27
C LYS A 727 24.27 -59.39 53.22
N SER A 728 24.47 -58.15 53.67
CA SER A 728 25.45 -57.83 54.71
C SER A 728 25.01 -58.36 56.09
N GLU A 729 23.72 -58.32 56.44
CA GLU A 729 23.18 -58.98 57.63
C GLU A 729 23.32 -60.51 57.56
N TRP A 730 23.04 -61.12 56.40
CA TRP A 730 23.22 -62.57 56.19
C TRP A 730 24.70 -63.00 56.27
N GLU A 731 25.63 -62.19 55.76
CA GLU A 731 27.07 -62.45 55.86
C GLU A 731 27.57 -62.32 57.31
N VAL A 732 27.00 -61.40 58.10
CA VAL A 732 27.27 -61.26 59.54
C VAL A 732 26.67 -62.43 60.33
N ASP A 733 25.43 -62.83 60.06
CA ASP A 733 24.77 -63.97 60.71
C ASP A 733 25.47 -65.30 60.35
N ASP A 734 25.88 -65.51 59.09
CA ASP A 734 26.66 -66.69 58.67
C ASP A 734 28.05 -66.71 59.32
N ALA A 735 28.68 -65.55 59.51
CA ALA A 735 29.94 -65.43 60.25
C ALA A 735 29.76 -65.72 61.75
N VAL A 736 28.66 -65.28 62.37
CA VAL A 736 28.33 -65.58 63.78
C VAL A 736 28.00 -67.06 63.97
N VAL A 737 27.26 -67.67 63.04
CA VAL A 737 26.99 -69.11 63.04
C VAL A 737 28.28 -69.91 62.86
N LYS A 738 29.17 -69.52 61.93
CA LYS A 738 30.49 -70.15 61.80
C LYS A 738 31.35 -69.98 63.04
N TYR A 739 31.36 -68.80 63.65
CA TYR A 739 32.14 -68.53 64.86
C TYR A 739 31.63 -69.33 66.07
N SER A 740 30.31 -69.46 66.22
CA SER A 740 29.69 -70.29 67.26
C SER A 740 29.88 -71.80 67.01
N MET A 741 29.81 -72.26 65.76
CA MET A 741 30.17 -73.64 65.41
C MET A 741 31.67 -73.92 65.59
N GLU A 742 32.55 -72.93 65.41
CA GLU A 742 33.99 -73.02 65.68
C GLU A 742 34.33 -72.94 67.17
N GLU A 743 33.57 -72.19 67.97
CA GLU A 743 33.63 -72.21 69.44
C GLU A 743 33.15 -73.54 70.00
N GLU A 744 32.02 -74.09 69.54
CA GLU A 744 31.56 -75.44 69.90
C GLU A 744 32.56 -76.51 69.44
N LYS A 745 33.16 -76.34 68.25
CA LYS A 745 34.27 -77.20 67.81
C LYS A 745 35.49 -77.04 68.71
N LYS A 746 35.87 -75.83 69.14
CA LYS A 746 37.01 -75.59 70.04
C LYS A 746 36.76 -76.11 71.46
N GLU A 747 35.54 -76.05 71.97
CA GLU A 747 35.16 -76.70 73.23
C GLU A 747 35.13 -78.24 73.10
N SER A 748 34.79 -78.78 71.92
CA SER A 748 34.90 -80.22 71.65
C SER A 748 36.35 -80.68 71.38
N LEU A 749 37.19 -79.84 70.77
CA LEU A 749 38.60 -80.11 70.42
C LEU A 749 39.59 -79.80 71.55
N ALA A 750 39.20 -79.03 72.57
CA ALA A 750 39.93 -78.94 73.83
C ALA A 750 39.85 -80.24 74.67
N LYS A 751 39.02 -81.20 74.26
CA LYS A 751 38.96 -82.54 74.87
C LYS A 751 39.69 -83.64 74.08
N ASP A 752 40.03 -83.43 72.81
CA ASP A 752 40.67 -84.47 71.99
C ASP A 752 41.68 -83.86 71.01
N GLY A 753 42.98 -83.98 71.33
CA GLY A 753 44.04 -83.48 70.47
C GLY A 753 45.43 -84.04 70.80
N LEU A 754 45.69 -85.30 70.43
CA LEU A 754 47.02 -85.92 70.36
C LEU A 754 47.15 -86.74 69.07
N LYS A 755 48.20 -86.44 68.27
CA LYS A 755 48.67 -87.06 66.99
C LYS A 755 47.93 -86.63 65.72
N GLY A 756 48.54 -86.32 64.56
CA GLY A 756 49.93 -86.29 64.06
C GLY A 756 49.93 -86.41 62.51
N SER A 757 50.89 -85.75 61.81
CA SER A 757 51.49 -86.03 60.45
C SER A 757 50.57 -86.26 59.22
N GLU A 758 50.86 -85.95 57.94
CA GLU A 758 52.06 -85.62 57.15
C GLU A 758 51.65 -85.21 55.69
N GLU A 759 52.57 -84.53 54.98
CA GLU A 759 52.82 -84.46 53.52
C GLU A 759 51.93 -83.66 52.51
N GLY A 760 52.61 -82.83 51.67
CA GLY A 760 52.09 -82.05 50.51
C GLY A 760 52.34 -82.74 49.14
N PRO A 761 52.70 -82.07 48.00
CA PRO A 761 52.67 -80.63 47.63
C PRO A 761 52.28 -80.33 46.13
N ALA A 762 52.48 -79.06 45.70
CA ALA A 762 52.75 -78.53 44.33
C ALA A 762 51.56 -78.29 43.36
N ALA A 763 51.48 -77.32 42.43
CA ALA A 763 52.37 -76.25 41.92
C ALA A 763 51.54 -75.13 41.23
N THR A 764 52.10 -73.91 41.19
CA THR A 764 51.80 -72.71 40.36
C THR A 764 52.27 -72.89 38.89
N PRO A 765 52.20 -71.92 37.91
CA PRO A 765 51.99 -70.45 37.98
C PRO A 765 51.22 -69.72 36.82
N ALA A 766 50.97 -68.41 37.01
CA ALA A 766 51.15 -67.22 36.10
C ALA A 766 50.52 -67.19 34.66
N LYS A 767 50.15 -66.08 34.00
CA LYS A 767 50.26 -64.61 34.15
C LYS A 767 49.49 -63.93 32.98
N GLU A 768 49.11 -62.64 33.17
CA GLU A 768 49.02 -61.53 32.16
C GLU A 768 48.08 -61.67 30.93
N SER A 769 47.52 -60.66 30.25
CA SER A 769 47.27 -59.22 30.39
C SER A 769 46.62 -58.69 29.07
N VAL A 770 45.99 -57.50 29.09
CA VAL A 770 45.78 -56.52 27.97
C VAL A 770 44.58 -56.65 27.01
N ALA A 771 43.65 -55.69 27.18
CA ALA A 771 43.08 -54.66 26.28
C ALA A 771 42.49 -54.91 24.85
N ALA A 772 41.28 -54.35 24.68
CA ALA A 772 40.79 -53.37 23.68
C ALA A 772 40.40 -53.74 22.21
N ALA A 773 39.12 -53.38 21.91
CA ALA A 773 38.55 -52.74 20.70
C ALA A 773 38.29 -53.57 19.40
N PRO A 774 37.49 -53.08 18.42
CA PRO A 774 36.24 -52.29 18.45
C PRO A 774 35.13 -52.79 17.45
N GLY A 775 33.94 -52.17 17.53
CA GLY A 775 33.07 -51.80 16.38
C GLY A 775 32.10 -52.86 15.81
N VAL A 776 30.79 -52.61 15.93
CA VAL A 776 29.83 -52.18 14.88
C VAL A 776 28.68 -51.44 15.58
#